data_AF-A0ABD7HIB3-F1
#
_entry.id   AF-A0ABD7HIB3-F1
#
_cell.length_a   1.000
_cell.length_b   1.000
_cell.length_c   1.000
_cell.angle_alpha   90.00
_cell.angle_beta   90.00
_cell.angle_gamma   90.00
#
_symmetry.space_group_name_H-M   'P 1'
#
loop_
_entity.id
_entity.type
_entity.pdbx_description
1 polymer ?
#
loop_
_entity_poly.entity_id
_entity_poly.type
_entity_poly.pdbx_seq_one_letter_code
_entity_poly.pdbx_strand_id
1 'polypeptide(L)'
;MGVMASSNRAARRAAMARRQEQAHRDLMRRQEQAHRDLMRDADLADSEREKTLERVRTIMSKAQTDAEKAAGEVSKRFAAEERRLLGQPVTRYSGATRGLASGLVVWHWKAVAPPALAARLGVGRADAGPLAVLRPGGGLVAGDSAPDVFASLDSSLLDDADFMSWAERVAELWHGDVTERYQILGKLRDDTWFARLAESAGISDSDTDTETIRGRYGPVERKVTLVSIPSVAGVEVAQDGLEISLSHRPGDAAAKWGKGLDALRSGFSAQGMNAARLRVSDGEQGSIILSFNDAPAAFPEAIAPPPVVAPTSVADAIKAYPTLRWSFGVDARGNEISARLEKSPHIALIAETGGGKSVMAATLLESLRPFASCWIFDGKGSDHPKTLGELAGISWISKTAPEHIVGMRWLWDEMNERYAEADARKARGQAGTAFSFPPIFVLIDELPSLRGQVAKADPKDKGELFDFYVNDLLQKGRQARIHVCLVSQSLRVDAVPGWWQENISQIVFLGPVSSRSMMSDAIPESVREQVASMSARIPADAKGRGIYLARGEGGTRPVLFQSYWGFAPGTTSLDMAPTDDVKASWETSKETAENLPRLYDRVGIKVEGPEWRDRPMAELAETPTVVVADEHGVVSGMEKYDPLGNQFLGAVAVAANPNRARGRGAVVAKTANEPKVAVTPPVPAPADITAMTDDERREAIRQEAIRLGLIPDSESVEQVEKTESVEKSEENNMPRRPSAGGISL
;
A
#
# COMPACT_ATOMS: atom_id res chain seq x y z
N MET A 1 84.22 -106.25 122.76
CA MET A 1 85.04 -105.10 123.19
C MET A 1 86.03 -104.79 122.06
N GLY A 2 86.22 -103.58 121.56
CA GLY A 2 85.49 -102.33 121.79
C GLY A 2 86.30 -101.24 122.51
N VAL A 3 86.95 -100.35 121.75
CA VAL A 3 87.59 -99.10 122.22
C VAL A 3 87.40 -97.98 121.16
N MET A 4 87.51 -96.72 121.62
CA MET A 4 87.36 -95.44 120.90
C MET A 4 88.35 -95.29 119.71
N ALA A 5 88.12 -94.57 118.60
CA ALA A 5 87.42 -93.30 118.27
C ALA A 5 88.26 -92.01 118.47
N SER A 6 88.86 -91.46 117.39
CA SER A 6 89.61 -90.18 117.43
C SER A 6 89.76 -89.38 116.10
N SER A 7 89.81 -90.00 114.92
CA SER A 7 90.38 -89.38 113.70
C SER A 7 89.50 -88.38 112.91
N ASN A 8 88.20 -88.25 113.20
CA ASN A 8 87.22 -87.73 112.23
C ASN A 8 87.00 -86.19 112.21
N ARG A 9 87.99 -85.38 112.64
CA ARG A 9 87.89 -83.90 112.63
C ARG A 9 88.73 -83.20 111.55
N ALA A 10 89.90 -83.73 111.17
CA ALA A 10 90.80 -83.07 110.22
C ALA A 10 90.20 -83.01 108.79
N ALA A 11 89.68 -84.13 108.29
CA ALA A 11 89.13 -84.25 106.94
C ALA A 11 88.00 -83.25 106.65
N ARG A 12 87.14 -82.94 107.65
CA ARG A 12 86.01 -82.03 107.49
C ARG A 12 86.43 -80.57 107.27
N ARG A 13 87.56 -80.10 107.83
CA ARG A 13 88.05 -78.73 107.57
C ARG A 13 88.64 -78.58 106.17
N ALA A 14 89.42 -79.55 105.70
CA ALA A 14 89.99 -79.53 104.35
C ALA A 14 88.92 -79.55 103.24
N ALA A 15 87.83 -80.29 103.44
CA ALA A 15 86.70 -80.34 102.51
C ALA A 15 85.92 -79.01 102.43
N MET A 16 85.76 -78.30 103.55
CA MET A 16 85.10 -76.99 103.59
C MET A 16 85.90 -75.92 102.85
N ALA A 17 87.22 -75.83 103.09
CA ALA A 17 88.08 -74.84 102.46
C ALA A 17 88.07 -74.96 100.92
N ARG A 18 88.22 -76.18 100.38
CA ARG A 18 88.16 -76.42 98.93
C ARG A 18 86.80 -76.05 98.32
N ARG A 19 85.69 -76.30 99.04
CA ARG A 19 84.34 -75.88 98.60
C ARG A 19 84.18 -74.36 98.56
N GLN A 20 84.71 -73.64 99.55
CA GLN A 20 84.65 -72.17 99.55
C GLN A 20 85.49 -71.54 98.44
N GLU A 21 86.71 -72.04 98.22
CA GLU A 21 87.59 -71.53 97.17
C GLU A 21 87.01 -71.81 95.77
N GLN A 22 86.47 -73.02 95.54
CA GLN A 22 85.82 -73.38 94.29
C GLN A 22 84.57 -72.52 94.03
N ALA A 23 83.71 -72.33 95.05
CA ALA A 23 82.55 -71.47 94.95
C ALA A 23 82.92 -69.98 94.68
N HIS A 24 84.02 -69.48 95.24
CA HIS A 24 84.49 -68.12 94.95
C HIS A 24 85.00 -67.98 93.51
N ARG A 25 85.78 -68.94 93.00
CA ARG A 25 86.23 -68.95 91.60
C ARG A 25 85.05 -69.04 90.62
N ASP A 26 84.03 -69.84 90.92
CA ASP A 26 82.82 -69.93 90.11
C ASP A 26 81.94 -68.67 90.19
N LEU A 27 81.93 -67.96 91.33
CA LEU A 27 81.26 -66.66 91.47
C LEU A 27 81.95 -65.58 90.62
N MET A 28 83.28 -65.47 90.69
CA MET A 28 84.05 -64.49 89.90
C MET A 28 83.88 -64.75 88.38
N ARG A 29 83.91 -66.02 87.96
CA ARG A 29 83.60 -66.40 86.56
C ARG A 29 82.20 -65.98 86.12
N ARG A 30 81.18 -66.15 86.99
CA ARG A 30 79.81 -65.68 86.70
C ARG A 30 79.73 -64.16 86.60
N GLN A 31 80.47 -63.41 87.41
CA GLN A 31 80.52 -61.94 87.32
C GLN A 31 81.24 -61.46 86.04
N GLU A 32 82.39 -62.04 85.69
CA GLU A 32 83.06 -61.74 84.42
C GLU A 32 82.19 -62.09 83.22
N GLN A 33 81.54 -63.26 83.24
CA GLN A 33 80.67 -63.70 82.15
C GLN A 33 79.46 -62.75 82.02
N ALA A 34 78.76 -62.47 83.12
CA ALA A 34 77.65 -61.53 83.14
C ALA A 34 78.05 -60.12 82.66
N HIS A 35 79.26 -59.63 82.98
CA HIS A 35 79.73 -58.34 82.49
C HIS A 35 80.05 -58.34 80.99
N ARG A 36 80.68 -59.41 80.47
CA ARG A 36 80.94 -59.57 79.03
C ARG A 36 79.65 -59.71 78.22
N ASP A 37 78.66 -60.42 78.77
CA ASP A 37 77.35 -60.57 78.16
C ASP A 37 76.60 -59.22 78.18
N LEU A 38 76.66 -58.45 79.28
CA LEU A 38 76.11 -57.07 79.35
C LEU A 38 76.75 -56.11 78.33
N MET A 39 78.06 -56.16 78.14
CA MET A 39 78.76 -55.35 77.13
C MET A 39 78.36 -55.76 75.71
N ARG A 40 78.25 -57.08 75.45
CA ARG A 40 77.77 -57.60 74.16
C ARG A 40 76.32 -57.18 73.90
N ASP A 41 75.45 -57.22 74.89
CA ASP A 41 74.05 -56.81 74.75
C ASP A 41 73.93 -55.29 74.50
N ALA A 42 74.82 -54.48 75.09
CA ALA A 42 74.93 -53.05 74.79
C ALA A 42 75.42 -52.79 73.35
N ASP A 43 76.52 -53.42 72.92
CA ASP A 43 77.05 -53.32 71.55
C ASP A 43 76.00 -53.78 70.52
N LEU A 44 75.26 -54.86 70.82
CA LEU A 44 74.15 -55.33 69.99
C LEU A 44 73.04 -54.29 69.92
N ALA A 45 72.57 -53.76 71.05
CA ALA A 45 71.49 -52.78 71.12
C ALA A 45 71.81 -51.47 70.41
N ASP A 46 73.04 -50.95 70.53
CA ASP A 46 73.45 -49.76 69.77
C ASP A 46 73.64 -50.06 68.28
N SER A 47 74.11 -51.26 67.90
CA SER A 47 74.10 -51.67 66.49
C SER A 47 72.68 -51.81 65.92
N GLU A 48 71.70 -52.23 66.71
CA GLU A 48 70.29 -52.30 66.29
C GLU A 48 69.66 -50.91 66.22
N ARG A 49 70.02 -49.98 67.12
CA ARG A 49 69.62 -48.57 67.04
C ARG A 49 70.16 -47.90 65.78
N GLU A 50 71.43 -48.10 65.45
CA GLU A 50 72.04 -47.54 64.24
C GLU A 50 71.39 -48.10 62.96
N LYS A 51 71.24 -49.43 62.87
CA LYS A 51 70.49 -50.09 61.76
C LYS A 51 69.04 -49.60 61.68
N THR A 52 68.40 -49.29 62.80
CA THR A 52 67.03 -48.77 62.86
C THR A 52 66.97 -47.31 62.40
N LEU A 53 67.92 -46.47 62.82
CA LEU A 53 68.04 -45.08 62.36
C LEU A 53 68.33 -45.00 60.86
N GLU A 54 69.22 -45.85 60.33
CA GLU A 54 69.51 -45.92 58.89
C GLU A 54 68.30 -46.43 58.10
N ARG A 55 67.58 -47.44 58.59
CA ARG A 55 66.29 -47.88 58.02
C ARG A 55 65.27 -46.76 58.03
N VAL A 56 65.08 -46.04 59.15
CA VAL A 56 64.15 -44.91 59.26
C VAL A 56 64.54 -43.80 58.27
N ARG A 57 65.82 -43.44 58.19
CA ARG A 57 66.32 -42.43 57.23
C ARG A 57 66.05 -42.85 55.78
N THR A 58 66.27 -44.12 55.45
CA THR A 58 65.99 -44.69 54.13
C THR A 58 64.48 -44.68 53.83
N ILE A 59 63.65 -45.06 54.80
CA ILE A 59 62.19 -45.04 54.69
C ILE A 59 61.68 -43.60 54.51
N MET A 60 62.19 -42.61 55.26
CA MET A 60 61.78 -41.21 55.12
C MET A 60 62.25 -40.60 53.79
N SER A 61 63.50 -40.87 53.37
CA SER A 61 63.99 -40.41 52.06
C SER A 61 63.19 -41.01 50.91
N LYS A 62 62.81 -42.30 51.02
CA LYS A 62 61.93 -42.95 50.05
C LYS A 62 60.51 -42.38 50.10
N ALA A 63 59.93 -42.20 51.28
CA ALA A 63 58.59 -41.63 51.44
C ALA A 63 58.50 -40.18 50.91
N GLN A 64 59.56 -39.37 51.09
CA GLN A 64 59.66 -38.05 50.47
C GLN A 64 59.72 -38.16 48.93
N THR A 65 60.57 -39.05 48.40
CA THR A 65 60.69 -39.26 46.94
C THR A 65 59.37 -39.75 46.33
N ASP A 66 58.69 -40.68 46.99
CA ASP A 66 57.39 -41.21 46.57
C ASP A 66 56.29 -40.14 46.71
N ALA A 67 56.34 -39.26 47.72
CA ALA A 67 55.42 -38.14 47.87
C ALA A 67 55.64 -37.02 46.84
N GLU A 68 56.88 -36.65 46.54
CA GLU A 68 57.24 -35.71 45.48
C GLU A 68 56.83 -36.25 44.11
N LYS A 69 57.06 -37.54 43.86
CA LYS A 69 56.58 -38.23 42.66
C LYS A 69 55.05 -38.24 42.58
N ALA A 70 54.35 -38.54 43.68
CA ALA A 70 52.89 -38.53 43.73
C ALA A 70 52.33 -37.12 43.48
N ALA A 71 52.90 -36.09 44.09
CA ALA A 71 52.55 -34.69 43.85
C ALA A 71 52.81 -34.28 42.39
N GLY A 72 53.92 -34.72 41.80
CA GLY A 72 54.23 -34.52 40.38
C GLY A 72 53.26 -35.24 39.44
N GLU A 73 52.84 -36.46 39.76
CA GLU A 73 51.79 -37.18 39.00
C GLU A 73 50.43 -36.51 39.13
N VAL A 74 50.04 -36.08 40.34
CA VAL A 74 48.79 -35.35 40.60
C VAL A 74 48.78 -34.02 39.86
N SER A 75 49.87 -33.24 39.91
CA SER A 75 50.00 -32.00 39.15
C SER A 75 49.95 -32.23 37.64
N LYS A 76 50.60 -33.28 37.10
CA LYS A 76 50.48 -33.66 35.69
C LYS A 76 49.04 -34.00 35.29
N ARG A 77 48.31 -34.76 36.13
CA ARG A 77 46.89 -35.09 35.89
C ARG A 77 46.01 -33.83 35.89
N PHE A 78 46.19 -32.93 36.87
CA PHE A 78 45.42 -31.68 36.91
C PHE A 78 45.80 -30.69 35.80
N ALA A 79 47.06 -30.62 35.36
CA ALA A 79 47.47 -29.81 34.23
C ALA A 79 46.95 -30.35 32.89
N ALA A 80 46.88 -31.68 32.73
CA ALA A 80 46.23 -32.31 31.59
C ALA A 80 44.72 -32.05 31.57
N GLU A 81 44.06 -32.14 32.74
CA GLU A 81 42.62 -31.88 32.87
C GLU A 81 42.28 -30.39 32.69
N GLU A 82 43.08 -29.46 33.24
CA GLU A 82 42.92 -28.02 32.96
C GLU A 82 43.06 -27.73 31.46
N ARG A 83 44.05 -28.34 30.78
CA ARG A 83 44.18 -28.23 29.32
C ARG A 83 43.01 -28.86 28.57
N ARG A 84 42.45 -29.98 29.07
CA ARG A 84 41.25 -30.64 28.51
C ARG A 84 39.97 -29.81 28.68
N LEU A 85 39.91 -28.93 29.68
CA LEU A 85 38.76 -28.07 29.96
C LEU A 85 38.89 -26.70 29.29
N LEU A 86 40.03 -26.02 29.44
CA LEU A 86 40.26 -24.69 28.87
C LEU A 86 40.52 -24.72 27.35
N GLY A 87 41.13 -25.79 26.84
CA GLY A 87 41.45 -25.98 25.43
C GLY A 87 40.28 -26.43 24.55
N GLN A 88 39.06 -26.53 25.10
CA GLN A 88 37.88 -26.89 24.31
C GLN A 88 37.53 -25.76 23.34
N PRO A 89 37.16 -26.08 22.08
CA PRO A 89 36.75 -25.07 21.13
C PRO A 89 35.45 -24.38 21.61
N VAL A 90 35.34 -23.07 21.42
CA VAL A 90 34.19 -22.29 21.85
C VAL A 90 33.62 -21.47 20.70
N THR A 91 32.34 -21.69 20.39
CA THR A 91 31.58 -20.84 19.47
C THR A 91 31.08 -19.59 20.20
N ARG A 92 31.26 -18.41 19.61
CA ARG A 92 30.72 -17.12 20.08
C ARG A 92 29.81 -16.55 19.00
N TYR A 93 28.66 -16.00 19.39
CA TYR A 93 27.72 -15.38 18.47
C TYR A 93 27.74 -13.85 18.59
N SER A 94 27.66 -13.17 17.45
CA SER A 94 27.59 -11.71 17.32
C SER A 94 26.45 -11.30 16.39
N GLY A 95 26.01 -10.04 16.46
CA GLY A 95 24.83 -9.57 15.73
C GLY A 95 23.51 -10.15 16.26
N ALA A 96 22.51 -10.34 15.39
CA ALA A 96 21.08 -10.42 15.74
C ALA A 96 20.63 -9.12 16.45
N THR A 97 19.82 -9.19 17.52
CA THR A 97 19.37 -8.00 18.28
C THR A 97 20.18 -7.75 19.56
N ARG A 98 21.28 -8.50 19.76
CA ARG A 98 22.17 -8.43 20.93
C ARG A 98 22.76 -7.05 21.22
N GLY A 99 22.92 -6.22 20.19
CA GLY A 99 23.43 -4.84 20.32
C GLY A 99 22.37 -3.78 20.62
N LEU A 100 21.08 -4.12 20.52
CA LEU A 100 19.97 -3.19 20.72
C LEU A 100 19.56 -3.15 22.20
N ALA A 101 20.14 -2.23 22.96
CA ALA A 101 19.79 -2.00 24.36
C ALA A 101 18.36 -1.46 24.55
N SER A 102 17.80 -0.77 23.55
CA SER A 102 16.42 -0.31 23.54
C SER A 102 15.44 -1.42 23.14
N GLY A 103 14.13 -1.15 23.25
CA GLY A 103 13.12 -1.87 22.49
C GLY A 103 13.31 -1.68 20.97
N LEU A 104 12.75 -2.59 20.18
CA LEU A 104 12.67 -2.48 18.71
C LEU A 104 11.21 -2.21 18.34
N VAL A 105 10.94 -1.03 17.76
CA VAL A 105 9.58 -0.61 17.39
C VAL A 105 9.13 -1.36 16.14
N VAL A 106 7.93 -1.94 16.19
CA VAL A 106 7.19 -2.44 15.02
C VAL A 106 6.33 -1.30 14.50
N TRP A 107 6.47 -0.98 13.22
CA TRP A 107 5.66 0.03 12.53
C TRP A 107 4.47 -0.61 11.83
N HIS A 108 3.38 0.14 11.65
CA HIS A 108 2.19 -0.34 10.93
C HIS A 108 1.50 0.81 10.18
N TRP A 109 1.21 0.61 8.89
CA TRP A 109 0.62 1.64 8.03
C TRP A 109 -0.74 2.17 8.56
N LYS A 110 -1.66 1.29 8.99
CA LYS A 110 -2.92 1.71 9.63
C LYS A 110 -2.77 2.40 11.00
N ALA A 111 -1.59 2.37 11.64
CA ALA A 111 -1.40 2.87 13.01
C ALA A 111 -0.98 4.35 13.07
N VAL A 112 -1.01 5.10 11.96
CA VAL A 112 -0.62 6.53 11.92
C VAL A 112 -1.43 7.36 12.93
N ALA A 113 -0.74 8.04 13.84
CA ALA A 113 -1.32 8.98 14.80
C ALA A 113 -1.69 10.32 14.12
N PRO A 114 -2.73 11.04 14.57
CA PRO A 114 -2.99 12.41 14.12
C PRO A 114 -1.75 13.31 14.30
N PRO A 115 -1.48 14.31 13.44
CA PRO A 115 -0.21 15.06 13.46
C PRO A 115 0.13 15.72 14.79
N ALA A 116 -0.87 16.22 15.54
CA ALA A 116 -0.68 16.80 16.86
C ALA A 116 -0.23 15.74 17.90
N LEU A 117 -0.89 14.57 17.89
CA LEU A 117 -0.53 13.44 18.74
C LEU A 117 0.84 12.86 18.34
N ALA A 118 1.12 12.71 17.05
CA ALA A 118 2.43 12.24 16.56
C ALA A 118 3.57 13.12 17.07
N ALA A 119 3.39 14.46 17.05
CA ALA A 119 4.34 15.39 17.64
C ALA A 119 4.47 15.23 19.17
N ARG A 120 3.36 15.05 19.91
CA ARG A 120 3.37 14.78 21.37
C ARG A 120 4.10 13.48 21.72
N LEU A 121 3.93 12.42 20.91
CA LEU A 121 4.57 11.11 21.08
C LEU A 121 6.02 11.04 20.55
N GLY A 122 6.53 12.11 19.93
CA GLY A 122 7.87 12.11 19.31
C GLY A 122 7.98 11.26 18.03
N VAL A 123 6.85 10.94 17.39
CA VAL A 123 6.78 10.11 16.17
C VAL A 123 7.03 10.98 14.94
N GLY A 124 8.22 10.87 14.35
CA GLY A 124 8.63 11.61 13.16
C GLY A 124 8.17 11.02 11.80
N ARG A 125 7.37 9.94 11.80
CA ARG A 125 6.80 9.33 10.59
C ARG A 125 5.33 9.72 10.42
N ALA A 126 4.91 9.90 9.17
CA ALA A 126 3.54 10.23 8.78
C ALA A 126 2.88 9.14 7.91
N ASP A 127 3.65 8.14 7.50
CA ASP A 127 3.31 7.03 6.60
C ASP A 127 2.98 5.74 7.35
N ALA A 128 3.61 5.52 8.51
CA ALA A 128 3.30 4.45 9.44
C ALA A 128 3.41 4.95 10.89
N GLY A 129 2.61 4.38 11.79
CA GLY A 129 2.71 4.64 13.23
C GLY A 129 3.27 3.45 14.01
N PRO A 130 3.67 3.65 15.28
CA PRO A 130 4.17 2.59 16.13
C PRO A 130 3.01 1.67 16.59
N LEU A 131 3.24 0.36 16.49
CA LEU A 131 2.26 -0.69 16.84
C LEU A 131 2.65 -1.42 18.12
N ALA A 132 3.93 -1.82 18.22
CA ALA A 132 4.46 -2.67 19.28
C ALA A 132 5.93 -2.34 19.58
N VAL A 133 6.43 -2.73 20.76
CA VAL A 133 7.84 -2.58 21.16
C VAL A 133 8.42 -3.92 21.60
N LEU A 134 9.23 -4.54 20.73
CA LEU A 134 9.81 -5.86 20.98
C LEU A 134 10.95 -5.78 22.00
N ARG A 135 10.83 -6.53 23.11
CA ARG A 135 11.82 -6.57 24.20
C ARG A 135 12.96 -7.58 23.94
N PRO A 136 14.17 -7.37 24.52
CA PRO A 136 15.28 -8.32 24.41
C PRO A 136 14.90 -9.71 24.95
N GLY A 137 15.30 -10.77 24.23
CA GLY A 137 14.99 -12.16 24.59
C GLY A 137 13.72 -12.72 23.95
N GLY A 138 12.89 -11.87 23.34
CA GLY A 138 11.64 -12.27 22.71
C GLY A 138 10.48 -12.44 23.70
N GLY A 139 9.38 -12.99 23.20
CA GLY A 139 8.05 -12.83 23.80
C GLY A 139 7.36 -11.56 23.29
N LEU A 140 6.04 -11.52 23.47
CA LEU A 140 5.19 -10.35 23.25
C LEU A 140 4.01 -10.45 24.23
N VAL A 141 3.77 -9.42 25.03
CA VAL A 141 2.64 -9.32 25.97
C VAL A 141 1.80 -8.09 25.67
N ALA A 142 0.58 -8.00 26.21
CA ALA A 142 -0.33 -6.87 25.95
C ALA A 142 0.36 -5.51 26.19
N GLY A 143 1.02 -5.34 27.34
CA GLY A 143 1.81 -4.15 27.69
C GLY A 143 3.11 -3.94 26.89
N ASP A 144 3.24 -4.56 25.72
CA ASP A 144 4.22 -4.23 24.67
C ASP A 144 3.55 -3.48 23.50
N SER A 145 2.25 -3.21 23.56
CA SER A 145 1.56 -2.31 22.62
C SER A 145 2.14 -0.90 22.71
N ALA A 146 2.19 -0.19 21.59
CA ALA A 146 2.70 1.19 21.59
C ALA A 146 1.91 2.11 22.55
N PRO A 147 0.56 2.08 22.61
CA PRO A 147 -0.21 2.82 23.61
C PRO A 147 0.18 2.51 25.05
N ASP A 148 0.30 1.23 25.44
CA ASP A 148 0.69 0.86 26.80
C ASP A 148 2.10 1.37 27.16
N VAL A 149 3.04 1.26 26.21
CA VAL A 149 4.41 1.79 26.40
C VAL A 149 4.39 3.31 26.57
N PHE A 150 3.66 4.06 25.73
CA PHE A 150 3.57 5.50 25.86
C PHE A 150 2.84 5.95 27.14
N ALA A 151 1.72 5.32 27.51
CA ALA A 151 0.99 5.61 28.74
C ALA A 151 1.82 5.27 30.00
N SER A 152 2.77 4.32 29.92
CA SER A 152 3.73 4.04 31.00
C SER A 152 4.84 5.09 31.15
N LEU A 153 5.03 5.95 30.13
CA LEU A 153 6.03 7.04 30.10
C LEU A 153 5.39 8.41 30.40
N ASP A 154 4.18 8.67 29.88
CA ASP A 154 3.33 9.82 30.21
C ASP A 154 1.89 9.35 30.47
N SER A 155 1.51 9.25 31.75
CA SER A 155 0.15 8.84 32.12
C SER A 155 -0.93 9.87 31.74
N SER A 156 -0.56 11.13 31.46
CA SER A 156 -1.51 12.17 31.02
C SER A 156 -1.90 12.04 29.54
N LEU A 157 -1.46 10.98 28.86
CA LEU A 157 -2.02 10.54 27.59
C LEU A 157 -3.39 9.86 27.76
N LEU A 158 -3.69 9.28 28.93
CA LEU A 158 -4.98 8.60 29.17
C LEU A 158 -6.17 9.57 29.28
N ASP A 159 -5.91 10.86 29.48
CA ASP A 159 -6.90 11.94 29.48
C ASP A 159 -7.10 12.58 28.08
N ASP A 160 -6.36 12.13 27.07
CA ASP A 160 -6.30 12.71 25.71
C ASP A 160 -7.18 11.92 24.73
N ALA A 161 -8.19 12.58 24.15
CA ALA A 161 -9.16 11.92 23.28
C ALA A 161 -8.58 11.43 21.94
N ASP A 162 -7.59 12.15 21.37
CA ASP A 162 -6.89 11.72 20.16
C ASP A 162 -6.01 10.51 20.47
N PHE A 163 -5.36 10.48 21.64
CA PHE A 163 -4.61 9.33 22.11
C PHE A 163 -5.51 8.11 22.31
N MET A 164 -6.67 8.26 22.97
CA MET A 164 -7.58 7.14 23.23
C MET A 164 -8.18 6.57 21.94
N SER A 165 -8.57 7.41 20.97
CA SER A 165 -9.03 6.95 19.65
C SER A 165 -7.92 6.29 18.83
N TRP A 166 -6.69 6.79 18.92
CA TRP A 166 -5.52 6.14 18.32
C TRP A 166 -5.21 4.79 18.99
N ALA A 167 -5.31 4.71 20.32
CA ALA A 167 -5.06 3.51 21.09
C ALA A 167 -6.09 2.40 20.82
N GLU A 168 -7.38 2.76 20.67
CA GLU A 168 -8.45 1.84 20.25
C GLU A 168 -8.13 1.21 18.88
N ARG A 169 -7.78 2.02 17.88
CA ARG A 169 -7.34 1.55 16.56
C ARG A 169 -6.07 0.69 16.62
N VAL A 170 -5.12 0.97 17.51
CA VAL A 170 -3.96 0.09 17.71
C VAL A 170 -4.36 -1.22 18.39
N ALA A 171 -5.31 -1.21 19.33
CA ALA A 171 -5.83 -2.41 19.96
C ALA A 171 -6.59 -3.32 18.97
N GLU A 172 -7.35 -2.76 18.03
CA GLU A 172 -7.96 -3.53 16.92
C GLU A 172 -6.89 -4.26 16.08
N LEU A 173 -5.85 -3.53 15.66
CA LEU A 173 -4.73 -4.09 14.88
C LEU A 173 -3.94 -5.14 15.68
N TRP A 174 -3.84 -4.95 17.00
CA TRP A 174 -3.20 -5.89 17.91
C TRP A 174 -4.00 -7.19 18.05
N HIS A 175 -5.29 -7.10 18.35
CA HIS A 175 -6.15 -8.26 18.59
C HIS A 175 -6.53 -9.01 17.30
N GLY A 176 -6.56 -8.33 16.16
CA GLY A 176 -6.61 -8.95 14.83
C GLY A 176 -5.21 -9.28 14.29
N ASP A 177 -4.70 -8.43 13.40
CA ASP A 177 -3.52 -8.70 12.55
C ASP A 177 -2.28 -9.20 13.32
N VAL A 178 -1.93 -8.61 14.47
CA VAL A 178 -0.75 -9.06 15.25
C VAL A 178 -0.96 -10.45 15.84
N THR A 179 -2.11 -10.67 16.49
CA THR A 179 -2.41 -11.93 17.20
C THR A 179 -2.70 -13.09 16.23
N GLU A 180 -3.33 -12.82 15.09
CA GLU A 180 -3.65 -13.85 14.09
C GLU A 180 -2.52 -14.10 13.08
N ARG A 181 -1.88 -13.05 12.55
CA ARG A 181 -0.97 -13.17 11.39
C ARG A 181 0.50 -12.99 11.75
N TYR A 182 0.82 -12.16 12.74
CA TYR A 182 2.20 -11.73 13.03
C TYR A 182 2.76 -12.21 14.37
N GLN A 183 2.36 -13.41 14.83
CA GLN A 183 2.92 -14.07 16.03
C GLN A 183 4.46 -14.19 16.01
N ILE A 184 5.07 -14.19 14.82
CA ILE A 184 6.52 -14.13 14.58
C ILE A 184 7.22 -12.95 15.26
N LEU A 185 6.52 -11.83 15.50
CA LEU A 185 7.08 -10.64 16.16
C LEU A 185 7.67 -10.98 17.54
N GLY A 186 7.00 -11.87 18.29
CA GLY A 186 7.51 -12.40 19.57
C GLY A 186 8.75 -13.30 19.46
N LYS A 187 9.25 -13.57 18.25
CA LYS A 187 10.47 -14.35 17.99
C LYS A 187 11.62 -13.54 17.39
N LEU A 188 11.37 -12.37 16.83
CA LEU A 188 12.44 -11.57 16.18
C LEU A 188 13.55 -11.09 17.15
N ARG A 189 13.31 -11.15 18.47
CA ARG A 189 14.30 -10.86 19.52
C ARG A 189 14.76 -12.07 20.34
N ASP A 190 14.34 -13.27 19.93
CA ASP A 190 14.99 -14.52 20.36
C ASP A 190 16.27 -14.71 19.53
N ASP A 191 17.36 -14.10 19.99
CA ASP A 191 18.67 -14.15 19.33
C ASP A 191 19.26 -15.57 19.19
N THR A 192 18.68 -16.56 19.90
CA THR A 192 19.06 -17.98 19.81
C THR A 192 18.30 -18.68 18.69
N TRP A 193 17.01 -18.43 18.56
CA TRP A 193 16.21 -18.85 17.40
C TRP A 193 16.73 -18.22 16.11
N PHE A 194 16.94 -16.90 16.09
CA PHE A 194 17.36 -16.20 14.87
C PHE A 194 18.78 -16.60 14.42
N ALA A 195 19.70 -16.89 15.36
CA ALA A 195 21.01 -17.44 15.03
C ALA A 195 20.90 -18.79 14.30
N ARG A 196 20.10 -19.73 14.83
CA ARG A 196 19.87 -21.05 14.19
C ARG A 196 19.22 -20.92 12.80
N LEU A 197 18.30 -19.98 12.63
CA LEU A 197 17.70 -19.69 11.32
C LEU A 197 18.75 -19.15 10.33
N ALA A 198 19.60 -18.22 10.77
CA ALA A 198 20.66 -17.65 9.93
C ALA A 198 21.75 -18.67 9.55
N GLU A 199 22.12 -19.57 10.46
CA GLU A 199 23.00 -20.71 10.18
C GLU A 199 22.36 -21.68 9.19
N SER A 200 21.11 -22.07 9.41
CA SER A 200 20.34 -22.98 8.52
C SER A 200 20.16 -22.42 7.10
N ALA A 201 20.01 -21.10 6.97
CA ALA A 201 19.89 -20.42 5.68
C ALA A 201 21.23 -20.00 5.05
N GLY A 202 22.38 -20.27 5.68
CA GLY A 202 23.70 -19.93 5.14
C GLY A 202 23.96 -18.41 4.99
N ILE A 203 23.30 -17.60 5.81
CA ILE A 203 23.42 -16.12 5.85
C ILE A 203 24.22 -15.62 7.06
N SER A 204 24.57 -16.52 7.99
CA SER A 204 25.64 -16.30 8.97
C SER A 204 27.00 -16.51 8.31
N ASP A 205 27.95 -15.62 8.57
CA ASP A 205 29.36 -15.83 8.19
C ASP A 205 30.14 -16.24 9.46
N SER A 206 31.14 -17.13 9.33
CA SER A 206 31.91 -17.63 10.47
C SER A 206 33.42 -17.58 10.24
N ASP A 207 34.16 -17.20 11.28
CA ASP A 207 35.62 -17.15 11.32
C ASP A 207 36.14 -17.92 12.55
N THR A 208 37.38 -18.41 12.54
CA THR A 208 37.94 -19.22 13.64
C THR A 208 39.41 -18.93 13.90
N ASP A 209 39.68 -18.28 15.03
CA ASP A 209 41.00 -17.88 15.49
C ASP A 209 41.43 -18.66 16.76
N THR A 210 42.66 -18.46 17.24
CA THR A 210 43.24 -19.16 18.40
C THR A 210 43.40 -18.21 19.59
N GLU A 211 42.54 -18.36 20.60
CA GLU A 211 42.57 -17.58 21.83
C GLU A 211 43.49 -18.25 22.87
N THR A 212 44.50 -17.53 23.35
CA THR A 212 45.38 -18.00 24.44
C THR A 212 44.83 -17.59 25.81
N ILE A 213 44.49 -18.57 26.63
CA ILE A 213 44.00 -18.38 28.01
C ILE A 213 45.12 -18.68 29.00
N ARG A 214 45.24 -17.87 30.06
CA ARG A 214 46.17 -18.10 31.16
C ARG A 214 45.56 -19.03 32.22
N GLY A 215 45.82 -20.33 32.11
CA GLY A 215 45.47 -21.33 33.13
C GLY A 215 46.40 -21.28 34.35
N ARG A 216 46.08 -22.07 35.38
CA ARG A 216 46.86 -22.20 36.62
C ARG A 216 48.18 -22.95 36.41
N TYR A 217 48.22 -23.89 35.47
CA TYR A 217 49.40 -24.71 35.15
C TYR A 217 50.13 -24.26 33.87
N GLY A 218 49.68 -23.17 33.23
CA GLY A 218 50.32 -22.56 32.06
C GLY A 218 49.33 -21.93 31.09
N PRO A 219 49.80 -21.34 29.97
CA PRO A 219 48.93 -20.95 28.88
C PRO A 219 48.27 -22.19 28.23
N VAL A 220 47.02 -22.03 27.85
CA VAL A 220 46.23 -23.00 27.07
C VAL A 220 45.60 -22.26 25.90
N GLU A 221 45.95 -22.69 24.69
CA GLU A 221 45.29 -22.26 23.46
C GLU A 221 43.95 -22.98 23.30
N ARG A 222 42.93 -22.26 22.84
CA ARG A 222 41.69 -22.85 22.29
C ARG A 222 41.32 -22.21 20.96
N LYS A 223 40.59 -22.94 20.14
CA LYS A 223 39.94 -22.34 18.96
C LYS A 223 38.68 -21.61 19.39
N VAL A 224 38.51 -20.38 18.91
CA VAL A 224 37.29 -19.59 19.10
C VAL A 224 36.68 -19.33 17.73
N THR A 225 35.50 -19.90 17.50
CA THR A 225 34.74 -19.68 16.28
C THR A 225 33.77 -18.53 16.51
N LEU A 226 33.98 -17.39 15.84
CA LEU A 226 33.05 -16.27 15.86
C LEU A 226 32.05 -16.42 14.72
N VAL A 227 30.76 -16.51 15.06
CA VAL A 227 29.66 -16.53 14.11
C VAL A 227 29.00 -15.14 14.09
N SER A 228 28.98 -14.53 12.92
CA SER A 228 28.34 -13.25 12.64
C SER A 228 26.93 -13.50 12.12
N ILE A 229 25.93 -13.15 12.93
CA ILE A 229 24.51 -13.23 12.56
C ILE A 229 24.07 -11.86 12.01
N PRO A 230 23.26 -11.81 10.92
CA PRO A 230 22.62 -10.57 10.47
C PRO A 230 21.90 -9.84 11.61
N SER A 231 21.87 -8.50 11.59
CA SER A 231 21.30 -7.71 12.70
C SER A 231 20.02 -7.01 12.26
N VAL A 232 18.91 -7.27 12.95
CA VAL A 232 17.60 -6.67 12.62
C VAL A 232 17.64 -5.17 12.93
N ALA A 233 17.36 -4.35 11.92
CA ALA A 233 17.37 -2.89 12.01
C ALA A 233 15.96 -2.29 12.17
N GLY A 234 14.96 -2.90 11.53
CA GLY A 234 13.57 -2.43 11.56
C GLY A 234 12.58 -3.53 11.22
N VAL A 235 11.34 -3.39 11.70
CA VAL A 235 10.23 -4.30 11.45
C VAL A 235 8.99 -3.48 11.17
N GLU A 236 8.28 -3.80 10.09
CA GLU A 236 7.15 -3.01 9.63
C GLU A 236 6.07 -3.88 9.01
N VAL A 237 4.81 -3.61 9.34
CA VAL A 237 3.66 -4.11 8.59
C VAL A 237 3.27 -3.04 7.58
N ALA A 238 3.69 -3.26 6.34
CA ALA A 238 3.32 -2.49 5.17
C ALA A 238 1.97 -2.96 4.59
N GLN A 239 1.48 -2.30 3.54
CA GLN A 239 0.25 -2.70 2.85
C GLN A 239 0.37 -4.11 2.22
N ASP A 240 1.55 -4.44 1.68
CA ASP A 240 1.88 -5.75 1.11
C ASP A 240 1.99 -6.90 2.14
N GLY A 241 2.11 -6.59 3.43
CA GLY A 241 2.35 -7.55 4.52
C GLY A 241 3.52 -7.16 5.43
N LEU A 242 4.09 -8.13 6.14
CA LEU A 242 5.26 -7.93 7.00
C LEU A 242 6.54 -7.70 6.16
N GLU A 243 7.37 -6.77 6.61
CA GLU A 243 8.75 -6.56 6.16
C GLU A 243 9.71 -6.55 7.35
N ILE A 244 10.88 -7.16 7.18
CA ILE A 244 11.97 -7.12 8.17
C ILE A 244 13.20 -6.55 7.46
N SER A 245 13.67 -5.39 7.93
CA SER A 245 14.88 -4.72 7.44
C SER A 245 16.09 -5.09 8.29
N LEU A 246 17.19 -5.44 7.65
CA LEU A 246 18.43 -5.91 8.26
C LEU A 246 19.60 -4.97 7.94
N SER A 247 20.44 -4.73 8.94
CA SER A 247 21.61 -3.85 8.88
C SER A 247 22.59 -4.28 7.79
N HIS A 248 23.17 -3.31 7.07
CA HIS A 248 24.20 -3.58 6.06
C HIS A 248 25.39 -4.37 6.64
N ARG A 249 25.88 -5.35 5.89
CA ARG A 249 27.09 -6.14 6.16
C ARG A 249 27.91 -6.28 4.88
N PRO A 250 29.25 -6.20 4.94
CA PRO A 250 30.09 -6.43 3.76
C PRO A 250 29.84 -7.81 3.13
N GLY A 251 29.50 -7.84 1.84
CA GLY A 251 29.24 -9.07 1.09
C GLY A 251 27.85 -9.67 1.26
N ASP A 252 26.94 -9.04 2.02
CA ASP A 252 25.51 -9.34 1.92
C ASP A 252 24.87 -8.66 0.71
N ALA A 253 23.98 -9.38 0.04
CA ALA A 253 23.21 -8.96 -1.13
C ALA A 253 22.02 -9.92 -1.31
N ALA A 254 20.91 -9.47 -1.89
CA ALA A 254 19.73 -10.30 -2.11
C ALA A 254 20.03 -11.56 -2.95
N ALA A 255 20.99 -11.50 -3.88
CA ALA A 255 21.46 -12.65 -4.67
C ALA A 255 22.29 -13.68 -3.86
N LYS A 256 22.97 -13.29 -2.76
CA LYS A 256 23.56 -14.23 -1.79
C LYS A 256 22.44 -14.90 -0.99
N TRP A 257 21.55 -14.08 -0.45
CA TRP A 257 20.46 -14.49 0.44
C TRP A 257 19.39 -15.36 -0.22
N GLY A 258 19.12 -15.14 -1.51
CA GLY A 258 18.18 -15.96 -2.29
C GLY A 258 18.52 -17.45 -2.31
N LYS A 259 19.79 -17.83 -2.09
CA LYS A 259 20.22 -19.23 -1.95
C LYS A 259 19.71 -19.90 -0.68
N GLY A 260 19.49 -19.13 0.39
CA GLY A 260 18.94 -19.58 1.67
C GLY A 260 17.42 -19.43 1.79
N LEU A 261 16.74 -18.95 0.75
CA LEU A 261 15.35 -18.50 0.83
C LEU A 261 14.37 -19.59 1.28
N ASP A 262 14.54 -20.84 0.87
CA ASP A 262 13.63 -21.91 1.28
C ASP A 262 13.86 -22.37 2.73
N ALA A 263 15.09 -22.23 3.26
CA ALA A 263 15.37 -22.40 4.68
C ALA A 263 14.79 -21.25 5.53
N LEU A 264 14.87 -20.00 5.03
CA LEU A 264 14.17 -18.86 5.64
C LEU A 264 12.66 -19.10 5.68
N ARG A 265 12.04 -19.45 4.54
CA ARG A 265 10.61 -19.78 4.44
C ARG A 265 10.21 -20.87 5.42
N SER A 266 10.97 -21.96 5.47
CA SER A 266 10.70 -23.08 6.38
C SER A 266 10.77 -22.64 7.84
N GLY A 267 11.81 -21.90 8.24
CA GLY A 267 12.00 -21.44 9.61
C GLY A 267 11.01 -20.38 10.08
N PHE A 268 10.57 -19.47 9.20
CA PHE A 268 9.50 -18.52 9.49
C PHE A 268 8.13 -19.21 9.57
N SER A 269 7.79 -20.10 8.63
CA SER A 269 6.55 -20.91 8.68
C SER A 269 6.49 -21.82 9.91
N ALA A 270 7.64 -22.35 10.36
CA ALA A 270 7.73 -23.14 11.58
C ALA A 270 7.46 -22.33 12.87
N GLN A 271 7.34 -20.99 12.79
CA GLN A 271 6.89 -20.11 13.88
C GLN A 271 5.54 -19.43 13.56
N GLY A 272 4.74 -20.02 12.65
CA GLY A 272 3.38 -19.57 12.33
C GLY A 272 3.26 -18.49 11.24
N MET A 273 4.38 -17.96 10.74
CA MET A 273 4.33 -16.88 9.74
C MET A 273 3.99 -17.40 8.34
N ASN A 274 3.12 -16.71 7.59
CA ASN A 274 2.85 -17.03 6.19
C ASN A 274 4.03 -16.61 5.27
N ALA A 275 5.10 -17.39 5.26
CA ALA A 275 6.28 -17.13 4.45
C ALA A 275 6.18 -17.64 2.99
N ALA A 276 5.03 -18.16 2.56
CA ALA A 276 4.88 -18.79 1.24
C ALA A 276 5.23 -17.87 0.04
N ARG A 277 5.14 -16.54 0.23
CA ARG A 277 5.46 -15.53 -0.77
C ARG A 277 6.71 -14.70 -0.44
N LEU A 278 7.46 -15.08 0.60
CA LEU A 278 8.65 -14.38 1.07
C LEU A 278 9.66 -14.13 -0.07
N ARG A 279 10.14 -12.90 -0.13
CA ARG A 279 11.17 -12.39 -1.05
C ARG A 279 12.33 -11.78 -0.26
N VAL A 280 13.45 -11.60 -0.94
CA VAL A 280 14.59 -10.81 -0.46
C VAL A 280 14.90 -9.75 -1.50
N SER A 281 15.15 -8.52 -1.07
CA SER A 281 15.61 -7.40 -1.90
C SER A 281 16.69 -6.59 -1.19
N ASP A 282 17.56 -5.98 -1.98
CA ASP A 282 18.53 -5.00 -1.49
C ASP A 282 17.79 -3.69 -1.16
N GLY A 283 17.99 -3.17 0.05
CA GLY A 283 17.40 -1.92 0.53
C GLY A 283 18.38 -0.75 0.45
N GLU A 284 17.98 0.41 0.99
CA GLU A 284 18.85 1.58 1.04
C GLU A 284 20.15 1.30 1.79
N GLN A 285 21.23 1.98 1.37
CA GLN A 285 22.57 1.90 1.99
C GLN A 285 23.14 0.47 2.11
N GLY A 286 22.66 -0.48 1.30
CA GLY A 286 23.11 -1.87 1.31
C GLY A 286 22.50 -2.72 2.45
N SER A 287 21.39 -2.27 3.04
CA SER A 287 20.53 -3.10 3.89
C SER A 287 19.89 -4.25 3.11
N ILE A 288 19.37 -5.26 3.83
CA ILE A 288 18.61 -6.38 3.23
C ILE A 288 17.18 -6.34 3.76
N ILE A 289 16.19 -6.42 2.88
CA ILE A 289 14.76 -6.42 3.22
C ILE A 289 14.18 -7.82 2.95
N LEU A 290 13.44 -8.33 3.94
CA LEU A 290 12.68 -9.59 3.87
C LEU A 290 11.18 -9.29 3.78
N SER A 291 10.64 -9.23 2.57
CA SER A 291 9.24 -8.88 2.29
C SER A 291 8.35 -10.13 2.21
N PHE A 292 7.46 -10.34 3.19
CA PHE A 292 6.67 -11.57 3.31
C PHE A 292 5.55 -11.70 2.26
N ASN A 293 5.01 -10.58 1.76
CA ASN A 293 3.95 -10.55 0.74
C ASN A 293 2.67 -11.34 1.17
N ASP A 294 2.41 -11.37 2.48
CA ASP A 294 1.44 -12.23 3.14
C ASP A 294 0.03 -11.64 3.27
N ALA A 295 -0.12 -10.33 3.03
CA ALA A 295 -1.41 -9.64 3.19
C ALA A 295 -2.53 -10.34 2.39
N PRO A 296 -3.74 -10.48 2.97
CA PRO A 296 -4.91 -10.93 2.24
C PRO A 296 -5.13 -10.03 1.01
N ALA A 297 -5.09 -10.63 -0.18
CA ALA A 297 -5.19 -9.90 -1.44
C ALA A 297 -6.66 -9.52 -1.73
N ALA A 298 -7.16 -8.54 -0.98
CA ALA A 298 -8.49 -8.00 -1.06
C ALA A 298 -8.45 -6.61 -1.69
N PHE A 299 -9.13 -6.45 -2.83
CA PHE A 299 -9.38 -5.13 -3.41
C PHE A 299 -10.38 -4.36 -2.55
N PRO A 300 -10.24 -3.03 -2.41
CA PRO A 300 -11.32 -2.21 -1.87
C PRO A 300 -12.57 -2.29 -2.76
N GLU A 301 -13.74 -2.04 -2.16
CA GLU A 301 -15.01 -1.89 -2.88
C GLU A 301 -15.01 -0.59 -3.70
N ALA A 302 -14.65 0.51 -3.05
CA ALA A 302 -14.37 1.78 -3.66
C ALA A 302 -13.19 2.48 -2.96
N ILE A 303 -12.56 3.40 -3.69
CA ILE A 303 -11.41 4.18 -3.21
C ILE A 303 -11.35 5.50 -4.01
N ALA A 304 -11.09 6.60 -3.33
CA ALA A 304 -10.98 7.92 -3.97
C ALA A 304 -9.55 8.15 -4.52
N PRO A 305 -9.38 8.99 -5.56
CA PRO A 305 -8.05 9.38 -6.04
C PRO A 305 -7.29 10.15 -4.95
N PRO A 306 -5.93 10.17 -5.00
CA PRO A 306 -5.14 11.00 -4.10
C PRO A 306 -5.48 12.49 -4.29
N PRO A 307 -5.44 13.32 -3.23
CA PRO A 307 -5.78 14.74 -3.30
C PRO A 307 -4.79 15.51 -4.18
N VAL A 308 -5.30 16.46 -4.96
CA VAL A 308 -4.52 17.22 -5.95
C VAL A 308 -4.27 18.64 -5.47
N VAL A 309 -3.00 19.01 -5.31
CA VAL A 309 -2.59 20.38 -5.02
C VAL A 309 -2.54 21.16 -6.33
N ALA A 310 -3.48 22.09 -6.51
CA ALA A 310 -3.57 22.93 -7.70
C ALA A 310 -2.38 23.92 -7.81
N PRO A 311 -1.83 24.16 -9.01
CA PRO A 311 -0.86 25.23 -9.23
C PRO A 311 -1.58 26.59 -9.25
N THR A 312 -0.89 27.63 -8.77
CA THR A 312 -1.39 29.02 -8.80
C THR A 312 -0.96 29.80 -10.05
N SER A 313 -0.08 29.22 -10.88
CA SER A 313 0.41 29.84 -12.12
C SER A 313 0.71 28.81 -13.20
N VAL A 314 0.72 29.26 -14.46
CA VAL A 314 1.17 28.46 -15.62
C VAL A 314 2.63 28.00 -15.46
N ALA A 315 3.48 28.81 -14.81
CA ALA A 315 4.87 28.44 -14.54
C ALA A 315 4.99 27.27 -13.54
N ASP A 316 4.13 27.24 -12.52
CA ASP A 316 4.06 26.12 -11.57
C ASP A 316 3.49 24.86 -12.20
N ALA A 317 2.51 24.97 -13.11
CA ALA A 317 2.04 23.85 -13.91
C ALA A 317 3.15 23.28 -14.85
N ILE A 318 3.92 24.14 -15.51
CA ILE A 318 5.10 23.76 -16.33
C ILE A 318 6.14 22.99 -15.50
N LYS A 319 6.33 23.40 -14.23
CA LYS A 319 7.27 22.83 -13.25
C LYS A 319 6.75 21.51 -12.63
N ALA A 320 5.45 21.37 -12.41
CA ALA A 320 4.80 20.15 -11.92
C ALA A 320 4.77 19.03 -12.95
N TYR A 321 4.87 19.35 -14.24
CA TYR A 321 4.78 18.40 -15.36
C TYR A 321 5.53 17.05 -15.18
N PRO A 322 6.81 16.99 -14.76
CA PRO A 322 7.55 15.72 -14.64
C PRO A 322 7.00 14.78 -13.55
N THR A 323 6.20 15.30 -12.62
CA THR A 323 5.52 14.51 -11.58
C THR A 323 4.10 14.10 -11.95
N LEU A 324 3.51 14.65 -13.02
CA LEU A 324 2.13 14.33 -13.41
C LEU A 324 1.97 12.88 -13.89
N ARG A 325 0.84 12.28 -13.50
CA ARG A 325 0.51 10.87 -13.75
C ARG A 325 -0.92 10.74 -14.25
N TRP A 326 -1.13 9.73 -15.07
CA TRP A 326 -2.41 9.04 -15.16
C TRP A 326 -2.52 8.15 -13.92
N SER A 327 -3.35 8.52 -12.94
CA SER A 327 -3.59 7.72 -11.74
C SER A 327 -4.91 6.98 -11.88
N PHE A 328 -4.85 5.65 -11.99
CA PHE A 328 -5.99 4.82 -12.38
C PHE A 328 -6.72 4.21 -11.19
N GLY A 329 -5.98 3.78 -10.16
CA GLY A 329 -6.55 3.07 -9.01
C GLY A 329 -5.48 2.32 -8.22
N VAL A 330 -5.87 1.23 -7.54
CA VAL A 330 -4.96 0.39 -6.75
C VAL A 330 -5.08 -1.10 -7.08
N ASP A 331 -3.99 -1.86 -6.90
CA ASP A 331 -4.01 -3.31 -7.05
C ASP A 331 -4.69 -4.05 -5.87
N ALA A 332 -4.62 -5.38 -5.86
CA ALA A 332 -5.21 -6.24 -4.82
C ALA A 332 -4.60 -6.06 -3.41
N ARG A 333 -3.66 -5.14 -3.24
CA ARG A 333 -2.87 -4.90 -2.02
C ARG A 333 -2.78 -3.42 -1.64
N GLY A 334 -3.35 -2.51 -2.44
CA GLY A 334 -3.29 -1.06 -2.22
C GLY A 334 -2.24 -0.31 -3.05
N ASN A 335 -1.38 -0.99 -3.82
CA ASN A 335 -0.33 -0.32 -4.60
C ASN A 335 -0.92 0.53 -5.72
N GLU A 336 -0.50 1.80 -5.85
CA GLU A 336 -1.00 2.70 -6.91
C GLU A 336 -0.68 2.17 -8.30
N ILE A 337 -1.72 2.03 -9.11
CA ILE A 337 -1.63 1.78 -10.54
C ILE A 337 -1.67 3.13 -11.26
N SER A 338 -0.49 3.64 -11.63
CA SER A 338 -0.33 4.90 -12.35
C SER A 338 0.82 4.91 -13.35
N ALA A 339 0.80 5.86 -14.28
CA ALA A 339 1.83 6.05 -15.30
C ALA A 339 2.16 7.54 -15.50
N ARG A 340 3.45 7.91 -15.52
CA ARG A 340 3.87 9.31 -15.74
C ARG A 340 3.58 9.77 -17.18
N LEU A 341 3.03 10.97 -17.34
CA LEU A 341 2.77 11.58 -18.66
C LEU A 341 4.04 11.69 -19.52
N GLU A 342 5.20 11.98 -18.92
CA GLU A 342 6.50 12.09 -19.62
C GLU A 342 6.93 10.79 -20.32
N LYS A 343 6.49 9.61 -19.82
CA LYS A 343 6.89 8.27 -20.29
C LYS A 343 5.78 7.58 -21.08
N SER A 344 4.55 7.80 -20.64
CA SER A 344 3.34 7.19 -21.17
C SER A 344 2.42 8.30 -21.68
N PRO A 345 2.73 8.93 -22.84
CA PRO A 345 2.09 10.18 -23.25
C PRO A 345 0.63 10.00 -23.68
N HIS A 346 0.25 8.81 -24.13
CA HIS A 346 -1.09 8.50 -24.62
C HIS A 346 -1.57 7.16 -24.03
N ILE A 347 -2.87 7.09 -23.72
CA ILE A 347 -3.52 5.96 -23.04
C ILE A 347 -4.82 5.57 -23.74
N ALA A 348 -5.26 4.33 -23.56
CA ALA A 348 -6.58 3.86 -23.97
C ALA A 348 -7.40 3.39 -22.75
N LEU A 349 -8.65 3.86 -22.65
CA LEU A 349 -9.64 3.43 -21.67
C LEU A 349 -10.75 2.66 -22.39
N ILE A 350 -10.83 1.36 -22.12
CA ILE A 350 -11.71 0.41 -22.79
C ILE A 350 -12.71 -0.15 -21.77
N ALA A 351 -14.00 0.12 -21.95
CA ALA A 351 -15.01 -0.38 -21.01
C ALA A 351 -16.39 -0.50 -21.66
N GLU A 352 -17.08 -1.61 -21.40
CA GLU A 352 -18.48 -1.76 -21.79
C GLU A 352 -19.40 -0.86 -20.93
N THR A 353 -20.61 -0.62 -21.42
CA THR A 353 -21.61 0.25 -20.76
C THR A 353 -21.86 -0.18 -19.32
N GLY A 354 -21.67 0.73 -18.37
CA GLY A 354 -21.86 0.45 -16.94
C GLY A 354 -20.64 -0.20 -16.24
N GLY A 355 -19.50 -0.35 -16.92
CA GLY A 355 -18.22 -0.80 -16.33
C GLY A 355 -17.44 0.27 -15.56
N GLY A 356 -17.87 1.54 -15.60
CA GLY A 356 -17.19 2.68 -14.94
C GLY A 356 -16.50 3.67 -15.89
N LYS A 357 -16.61 3.47 -17.21
CA LYS A 357 -15.99 4.29 -18.28
C LYS A 357 -15.97 5.80 -17.97
N SER A 358 -17.15 6.39 -17.74
CA SER A 358 -17.32 7.83 -17.55
C SER A 358 -16.78 8.33 -16.21
N VAL A 359 -16.87 7.52 -15.14
CA VAL A 359 -16.30 7.86 -13.82
C VAL A 359 -14.79 7.93 -13.90
N MET A 360 -14.15 6.95 -14.53
CA MET A 360 -12.70 6.97 -14.76
C MET A 360 -12.28 8.13 -15.68
N ALA A 361 -12.98 8.35 -16.80
CA ALA A 361 -12.67 9.45 -17.72
C ALA A 361 -12.76 10.83 -17.03
N ALA A 362 -13.78 11.03 -16.19
CA ALA A 362 -13.93 12.25 -15.39
C ALA A 362 -12.87 12.35 -14.27
N THR A 363 -12.50 11.23 -13.62
CA THR A 363 -11.43 11.19 -12.61
C THR A 363 -10.06 11.56 -13.19
N LEU A 364 -9.76 11.07 -14.39
CA LEU A 364 -8.53 11.42 -15.13
C LEU A 364 -8.56 12.86 -15.66
N LEU A 365 -9.74 13.39 -16.00
CA LEU A 365 -9.92 14.80 -16.34
C LEU A 365 -9.65 15.71 -15.13
N GLU A 366 -10.33 15.49 -14.01
CA GLU A 366 -10.24 16.35 -12.83
C GLU A 366 -8.88 16.28 -12.12
N SER A 367 -8.16 15.15 -12.22
CA SER A 367 -6.78 15.05 -11.71
C SER A 367 -5.74 15.79 -12.58
N LEU A 368 -6.07 16.10 -13.84
CA LEU A 368 -5.18 16.84 -14.76
C LEU A 368 -5.63 18.30 -15.02
N ARG A 369 -6.93 18.61 -14.89
CA ARG A 369 -7.52 19.95 -15.11
C ARG A 369 -6.85 21.09 -14.32
N PRO A 370 -6.34 20.91 -13.09
CA PRO A 370 -5.56 21.95 -12.41
C PRO A 370 -4.26 22.32 -13.13
N PHE A 371 -3.65 21.39 -13.86
CA PHE A 371 -2.33 21.55 -14.47
C PHE A 371 -2.36 21.77 -15.98
N ALA A 372 -3.43 21.37 -16.67
CA ALA A 372 -3.48 21.30 -18.13
C ALA A 372 -4.65 22.08 -18.75
N SER A 373 -4.44 22.56 -19.97
CA SER A 373 -5.53 22.96 -20.86
C SER A 373 -6.25 21.68 -21.33
N CYS A 374 -7.53 21.54 -21.00
CA CYS A 374 -8.32 20.35 -21.27
C CYS A 374 -9.22 20.51 -22.50
N TRP A 375 -9.13 19.55 -23.41
CA TRP A 375 -9.81 19.52 -24.71
C TRP A 375 -10.65 18.25 -24.83
N ILE A 376 -11.97 18.41 -24.90
CA ILE A 376 -12.93 17.30 -24.89
C ILE A 376 -13.58 17.13 -26.27
N PHE A 377 -13.60 15.90 -26.75
CA PHE A 377 -14.21 15.48 -28.00
C PHE A 377 -15.27 14.40 -27.71
N ASP A 378 -16.52 14.83 -27.55
CA ASP A 378 -17.66 13.99 -27.15
C ASP A 378 -18.32 13.38 -28.39
N GLY A 379 -17.96 12.13 -28.70
CA GLY A 379 -18.43 11.40 -29.88
C GLY A 379 -19.93 11.05 -29.90
N LYS A 380 -20.64 11.20 -28.77
CA LYS A 380 -22.10 11.02 -28.68
C LYS A 380 -22.86 12.34 -28.67
N GLY A 381 -22.21 13.42 -28.25
CA GLY A 381 -22.83 14.73 -28.01
C GLY A 381 -23.62 14.82 -26.70
N SER A 382 -23.70 13.75 -25.90
CA SER A 382 -24.51 13.64 -24.68
C SER A 382 -23.70 13.62 -23.38
N ASP A 383 -22.49 13.08 -23.38
CA ASP A 383 -21.86 12.57 -22.15
C ASP A 383 -21.12 13.65 -21.36
N HIS A 384 -20.80 14.78 -22.01
CA HIS A 384 -20.21 15.97 -21.37
C HIS A 384 -21.16 17.17 -21.47
N PRO A 385 -21.83 17.64 -20.39
CA PRO A 385 -22.75 18.77 -20.48
C PRO A 385 -22.01 20.08 -20.81
N LYS A 386 -22.68 21.00 -21.52
CA LYS A 386 -22.10 22.29 -21.97
C LYS A 386 -21.51 23.12 -20.82
N THR A 387 -22.10 23.04 -19.63
CA THR A 387 -21.67 23.72 -18.40
C THR A 387 -20.26 23.31 -17.92
N LEU A 388 -19.73 22.14 -18.32
CA LEU A 388 -18.32 21.82 -18.06
C LEU A 388 -17.37 22.86 -18.69
N GLY A 389 -17.77 23.47 -19.82
CA GLY A 389 -17.00 24.53 -20.48
C GLY A 389 -17.06 25.89 -19.79
N GLU A 390 -17.70 26.01 -18.63
CA GLU A 390 -17.62 27.19 -17.77
C GLU A 390 -16.50 27.05 -16.71
N LEU A 391 -16.05 25.81 -16.43
CA LEU A 391 -15.03 25.50 -15.43
C LEU A 391 -13.63 25.97 -15.85
N ALA A 392 -12.80 26.33 -14.87
CA ALA A 392 -11.40 26.65 -15.10
C ALA A 392 -10.63 25.44 -15.69
N GLY A 393 -9.74 25.68 -16.65
CA GLY A 393 -8.93 24.65 -17.31
C GLY A 393 -9.62 23.92 -18.47
N ILE A 394 -10.95 24.04 -18.65
CA ILE A 394 -11.63 23.49 -19.84
C ILE A 394 -11.53 24.50 -21.00
N SER A 395 -10.60 24.24 -21.92
CA SER A 395 -10.35 25.11 -23.08
C SER A 395 -11.29 24.81 -24.26
N TRP A 396 -11.78 23.58 -24.39
CA TRP A 396 -12.60 23.15 -25.53
C TRP A 396 -13.54 21.99 -25.20
N ILE A 397 -14.76 22.03 -25.73
CA ILE A 397 -15.65 20.86 -25.84
C ILE A 397 -16.30 20.86 -27.23
N SER A 398 -16.17 19.76 -27.97
CA SER A 398 -16.82 19.56 -29.27
C SER A 398 -17.78 18.38 -29.26
N LYS A 399 -18.89 18.46 -30.00
CA LYS A 399 -19.99 17.48 -30.00
C LYS A 399 -20.43 17.02 -31.40
N THR A 400 -19.89 17.65 -32.44
CA THR A 400 -20.25 17.40 -33.84
C THR A 400 -19.02 17.42 -34.74
N ALA A 401 -19.07 16.73 -35.88
CA ALA A 401 -17.93 16.62 -36.81
C ALA A 401 -17.23 17.96 -37.18
N PRO A 402 -17.94 19.06 -37.51
CA PRO A 402 -17.29 20.36 -37.77
C PRO A 402 -16.48 20.89 -36.58
N GLU A 403 -17.03 20.77 -35.36
CA GLU A 403 -16.33 21.20 -34.13
C GLU A 403 -15.15 20.26 -33.81
N HIS A 404 -15.30 18.94 -34.01
CA HIS A 404 -14.21 18.00 -33.81
C HIS A 404 -13.02 18.30 -34.74
N ILE A 405 -13.29 18.76 -35.97
CA ILE A 405 -12.27 19.04 -36.98
C ILE A 405 -11.52 20.33 -36.69
N VAL A 406 -12.23 21.43 -36.37
CA VAL A 406 -11.59 22.70 -35.98
C VAL A 406 -10.73 22.52 -34.73
N GLY A 407 -11.25 21.83 -33.71
CA GLY A 407 -10.52 21.62 -32.46
C GLY A 407 -9.32 20.69 -32.62
N MET A 408 -9.43 19.66 -33.47
CA MET A 408 -8.32 18.73 -33.72
C MET A 408 -7.23 19.36 -34.59
N ARG A 409 -7.58 20.26 -35.53
CA ARG A 409 -6.60 21.07 -36.27
C ARG A 409 -5.90 22.06 -35.35
N TRP A 410 -6.61 22.77 -34.46
CA TRP A 410 -5.98 23.67 -33.49
C TRP A 410 -4.91 22.96 -32.65
N LEU A 411 -5.19 21.75 -32.16
CA LEU A 411 -4.22 20.93 -31.43
C LEU A 411 -3.00 20.53 -32.28
N TRP A 412 -3.19 20.31 -33.58
CA TRP A 412 -2.12 19.97 -34.52
C TRP A 412 -1.25 21.19 -34.86
N ASP A 413 -1.84 22.37 -35.04
CA ASP A 413 -1.09 23.63 -35.23
C ASP A 413 -0.26 23.96 -33.99
N GLU A 414 -0.89 23.98 -32.80
CA GLU A 414 -0.22 24.19 -31.50
C GLU A 414 0.92 23.18 -31.26
N MET A 415 0.76 21.92 -31.71
CA MET A 415 1.86 20.95 -31.67
C MET A 415 3.06 21.39 -32.52
N ASN A 416 2.82 21.79 -33.77
CA ASN A 416 3.87 22.18 -34.70
C ASN A 416 4.53 23.52 -34.32
N GLU A 417 3.76 24.48 -33.82
CA GLU A 417 4.28 25.75 -33.30
C GLU A 417 5.16 25.53 -32.05
N ARG A 418 4.77 24.63 -31.14
CA ARG A 418 5.63 24.19 -30.02
C ARG A 418 6.94 23.56 -30.48
N TYR A 419 6.95 22.78 -31.57
CA TYR A 419 8.20 22.27 -32.15
C TYR A 419 9.06 23.40 -32.73
N ALA A 420 8.48 24.33 -33.49
CA ALA A 420 9.20 25.45 -34.10
C ALA A 420 9.84 26.39 -33.05
N GLU A 421 9.10 26.77 -32.00
CA GLU A 421 9.64 27.58 -30.91
C GLU A 421 10.61 26.77 -30.01
N ALA A 422 10.46 25.45 -29.88
CA ALA A 422 11.47 24.62 -29.23
C ALA A 422 12.80 24.61 -30.01
N ASP A 423 12.77 24.59 -31.34
CA ASP A 423 13.98 24.72 -32.16
C ASP A 423 14.57 26.13 -32.13
N ALA A 424 13.73 27.18 -32.12
CA ALA A 424 14.19 28.55 -31.87
C ALA A 424 14.85 28.70 -30.49
N ARG A 425 14.29 28.08 -29.43
CA ARG A 425 14.91 28.01 -28.09
C ARG A 425 16.27 27.30 -28.12
N LYS A 426 16.38 26.16 -28.81
CA LYS A 426 17.68 25.45 -28.99
C LYS A 426 18.71 26.35 -29.69
N ALA A 427 18.32 27.05 -30.75
CA ALA A 427 19.18 28.00 -31.46
C ALA A 427 19.59 29.20 -30.58
N ARG A 428 18.74 29.65 -29.66
CA ARG A 428 19.06 30.65 -28.60
C ARG A 428 19.85 30.08 -27.42
N GLY A 429 20.33 28.83 -27.49
CA GLY A 429 21.11 28.16 -26.43
C GLY A 429 20.28 27.58 -25.27
N GLN A 430 18.95 27.68 -25.32
CA GLN A 430 18.01 27.31 -24.24
C GLN A 430 17.58 25.83 -24.33
N ALA A 431 18.46 24.94 -24.79
CA ALA A 431 18.11 23.56 -25.15
C ALA A 431 17.47 22.75 -24.01
N GLY A 432 17.94 22.91 -22.77
CA GLY A 432 17.42 22.20 -21.59
C GLY A 432 15.99 22.59 -21.18
N THR A 433 15.47 23.72 -21.68
CA THR A 433 14.10 24.20 -21.41
C THR A 433 13.29 24.42 -22.69
N ALA A 434 13.76 23.88 -23.83
CA ALA A 434 13.14 24.10 -25.14
C ALA A 434 11.65 23.72 -25.15
N PHE A 435 11.33 22.55 -24.58
CA PHE A 435 9.96 22.02 -24.46
C PHE A 435 9.29 22.32 -23.11
N SER A 436 9.65 23.42 -22.44
CA SER A 436 8.98 23.88 -21.21
C SER A 436 7.65 24.60 -21.54
N PHE A 437 6.66 23.83 -21.99
CA PHE A 437 5.29 24.29 -22.28
C PHE A 437 4.29 23.80 -21.22
N PRO A 438 3.13 24.46 -21.03
CA PRO A 438 2.06 23.90 -20.20
C PRO A 438 1.49 22.64 -20.87
N PRO A 439 1.14 21.58 -20.12
CA PRO A 439 0.55 20.39 -20.71
C PRO A 439 -0.83 20.68 -21.30
N ILE A 440 -1.17 19.96 -22.37
CA ILE A 440 -2.53 19.89 -22.91
C ILE A 440 -3.04 18.46 -22.71
N PHE A 441 -4.24 18.32 -22.14
CA PHE A 441 -4.91 17.03 -22.01
C PHE A 441 -6.09 16.94 -22.99
N VAL A 442 -6.06 15.94 -23.85
CA VAL A 442 -7.05 15.65 -24.88
C VAL A 442 -7.83 14.39 -24.49
N LEU A 443 -9.12 14.55 -24.23
CA LEU A 443 -10.06 13.46 -23.95
C LEU A 443 -10.93 13.23 -25.19
N ILE A 444 -10.81 12.06 -25.83
CA ILE A 444 -11.66 11.67 -26.96
C ILE A 444 -12.61 10.58 -26.48
N ASP A 445 -13.86 10.95 -26.13
CA ASP A 445 -14.86 9.98 -25.68
C ASP A 445 -15.72 9.42 -26.82
N GLU A 446 -15.96 8.11 -26.73
CA GLU A 446 -16.66 7.29 -27.71
C GLU A 446 -16.12 7.51 -29.13
N LEU A 447 -14.79 7.37 -29.26
CA LEU A 447 -14.04 7.49 -30.51
C LEU A 447 -14.71 6.79 -31.73
N PRO A 448 -15.32 5.60 -31.64
CA PRO A 448 -15.98 4.97 -32.78
C PRO A 448 -17.21 5.76 -33.26
N SER A 449 -17.99 6.34 -32.33
CA SER A 449 -19.11 7.23 -32.65
C SER A 449 -18.61 8.54 -33.26
N LEU A 450 -17.53 9.12 -32.72
CA LEU A 450 -16.92 10.34 -33.26
C LEU A 450 -16.44 10.14 -34.70
N ARG A 451 -15.62 9.11 -34.96
CA ARG A 451 -15.14 8.79 -36.32
C ARG A 451 -16.31 8.48 -37.26
N GLY A 452 -17.37 7.84 -36.76
CA GLY A 452 -18.64 7.65 -37.48
C GLY A 452 -19.38 8.95 -37.83
N GLN A 453 -19.33 9.98 -36.98
CA GLN A 453 -19.85 11.31 -37.32
C GLN A 453 -18.98 11.97 -38.41
N VAL A 454 -17.66 11.96 -38.26
CA VAL A 454 -16.72 12.60 -39.19
C VAL A 454 -16.77 11.95 -40.58
N ALA A 455 -16.72 10.63 -40.67
CA ALA A 455 -16.83 9.88 -41.93
C ALA A 455 -18.22 9.99 -42.60
N LYS A 456 -19.24 10.48 -41.89
CA LYS A 456 -20.55 10.81 -42.45
C LYS A 456 -20.61 12.26 -42.95
N ALA A 457 -19.89 13.18 -42.31
CA ALA A 457 -19.75 14.57 -42.75
C ALA A 457 -18.81 14.72 -43.97
N ASP A 458 -17.84 13.80 -44.11
CA ASP A 458 -17.01 13.63 -45.30
C ASP A 458 -17.23 12.23 -45.93
N PRO A 459 -18.21 12.08 -46.84
CA PRO A 459 -18.46 10.80 -47.50
C PRO A 459 -17.40 10.40 -48.55
N LYS A 460 -16.51 11.33 -48.95
CA LYS A 460 -15.56 11.15 -50.05
C LYS A 460 -14.25 10.59 -49.52
N ASP A 461 -13.62 11.32 -48.60
CA ASP A 461 -12.32 11.01 -48.01
C ASP A 461 -12.47 10.42 -46.59
N LYS A 462 -13.72 10.16 -46.16
CA LYS A 462 -14.12 9.36 -44.98
C LYS A 462 -13.53 9.83 -43.64
N GLY A 463 -13.13 11.09 -43.55
CA GLY A 463 -12.48 11.62 -42.36
C GLY A 463 -10.99 11.30 -42.24
N GLU A 464 -10.32 10.90 -43.32
CA GLU A 464 -8.86 10.67 -43.35
C GLU A 464 -8.08 11.87 -42.78
N LEU A 465 -8.57 13.10 -42.95
CA LEU A 465 -7.96 14.31 -42.38
C LEU A 465 -8.03 14.35 -40.84
N PHE A 466 -9.11 13.88 -40.22
CA PHE A 466 -9.21 13.75 -38.78
C PHE A 466 -8.28 12.64 -38.27
N ASP A 467 -8.30 11.49 -38.95
CA ASP A 467 -7.47 10.36 -38.57
C ASP A 467 -5.97 10.67 -38.70
N PHE A 468 -5.59 11.51 -39.66
CA PHE A 468 -4.25 12.09 -39.80
C PHE A 468 -3.86 12.95 -38.58
N TYR A 469 -4.67 13.93 -38.18
CA TYR A 469 -4.34 14.80 -37.04
C TYR A 469 -4.21 13.98 -35.74
N VAL A 470 -5.15 13.06 -35.47
CA VAL A 470 -5.07 12.17 -34.29
C VAL A 470 -3.82 11.30 -34.34
N ASN A 471 -3.47 10.73 -35.50
CA ASN A 471 -2.23 9.97 -35.66
C ASN A 471 -1.00 10.81 -35.33
N ASP A 472 -0.91 12.03 -35.85
CA ASP A 472 0.26 12.89 -35.69
C ASP A 472 0.42 13.36 -34.24
N LEU A 473 -0.68 13.66 -33.54
CA LEU A 473 -0.67 13.91 -32.09
C LEU A 473 -0.19 12.70 -31.29
N LEU A 474 -0.58 11.47 -31.65
CA LEU A 474 -0.14 10.24 -30.98
C LEU A 474 1.34 9.92 -31.23
N GLN A 475 1.90 10.31 -32.39
CA GLN A 475 3.30 10.07 -32.72
C GLN A 475 4.24 11.16 -32.17
N LYS A 476 3.81 12.43 -32.17
CA LYS A 476 4.67 13.59 -31.86
C LYS A 476 4.30 14.36 -30.59
N GLY A 477 3.07 14.20 -30.07
CA GLY A 477 2.54 15.01 -28.96
C GLY A 477 3.37 14.97 -27.68
N ARG A 478 4.10 13.87 -27.44
CA ARG A 478 4.96 13.67 -26.26
C ARG A 478 5.92 14.82 -25.96
N GLN A 479 6.69 15.32 -26.94
CA GLN A 479 7.63 16.42 -26.68
C GLN A 479 6.91 17.78 -26.59
N ALA A 480 5.83 17.96 -27.37
CA ALA A 480 4.95 19.11 -27.27
C ALA A 480 4.10 19.13 -25.96
N ARG A 481 4.20 18.10 -25.11
CA ARG A 481 3.38 17.91 -23.89
C ARG A 481 1.86 17.87 -24.16
N ILE A 482 1.47 17.33 -25.31
CA ILE A 482 0.07 17.06 -25.66
C ILE A 482 -0.21 15.58 -25.37
N HIS A 483 -1.19 15.33 -24.51
CA HIS A 483 -1.46 14.02 -23.91
C HIS A 483 -2.87 13.56 -24.27
N VAL A 484 -3.03 12.32 -24.74
CA VAL A 484 -4.29 11.84 -25.34
C VAL A 484 -4.83 10.63 -24.58
N CYS A 485 -6.06 10.73 -24.08
CA CYS A 485 -6.85 9.59 -23.61
C CYS A 485 -7.91 9.25 -24.67
N LEU A 486 -7.75 8.09 -25.30
CA LEU A 486 -8.78 7.52 -26.18
C LEU A 486 -9.74 6.66 -25.36
N VAL A 487 -11.03 6.96 -25.41
CA VAL A 487 -12.04 6.21 -24.66
C VAL A 487 -13.01 5.51 -25.63
N SER A 488 -13.22 4.22 -25.41
CA SER A 488 -13.97 3.33 -26.32
C SER A 488 -14.61 2.16 -25.57
N GLN A 489 -15.61 1.53 -26.18
CA GLN A 489 -16.17 0.24 -25.72
C GLN A 489 -15.38 -0.98 -26.22
N SER A 490 -14.43 -0.79 -27.14
CA SER A 490 -13.63 -1.89 -27.72
C SER A 490 -12.26 -1.44 -28.22
N LEU A 491 -11.27 -2.34 -28.10
CA LEU A 491 -9.90 -2.17 -28.63
C LEU A 491 -9.72 -2.81 -30.03
N ARG A 492 -10.80 -3.11 -30.75
CA ARG A 492 -10.74 -3.68 -32.11
C ARG A 492 -10.34 -2.60 -33.12
N VAL A 493 -9.69 -3.00 -34.22
CA VAL A 493 -9.08 -2.11 -35.24
C VAL A 493 -10.04 -1.09 -35.86
N ASP A 494 -11.34 -1.41 -35.95
CA ASP A 494 -12.38 -0.48 -36.42
C ASP A 494 -12.69 0.64 -35.40
N ALA A 495 -12.55 0.35 -34.11
CA ALA A 495 -12.74 1.29 -33.01
C ALA A 495 -11.47 2.12 -32.74
N VAL A 496 -10.30 1.48 -32.71
CA VAL A 496 -8.98 2.09 -32.56
C VAL A 496 -8.02 1.49 -33.60
N PRO A 497 -7.63 2.22 -34.66
CA PRO A 497 -6.69 1.72 -35.68
C PRO A 497 -5.37 1.19 -35.11
N GLY A 498 -4.82 0.12 -35.70
CA GLY A 498 -3.62 -0.55 -35.19
C GLY A 498 -2.40 0.36 -35.05
N TRP A 499 -2.17 1.24 -36.04
CA TRP A 499 -1.09 2.24 -36.02
C TRP A 499 -1.25 3.30 -34.90
N TRP A 500 -2.45 3.50 -34.34
CA TRP A 500 -2.64 4.28 -33.10
C TRP A 500 -2.32 3.44 -31.87
N GLN A 501 -2.71 2.17 -31.86
CA GLN A 501 -2.42 1.26 -30.75
C GLN A 501 -0.91 1.06 -30.53
N GLU A 502 -0.09 1.14 -31.58
CA GLU A 502 1.38 1.13 -31.47
C GLU A 502 1.92 2.29 -30.61
N ASN A 503 1.27 3.45 -30.67
CA ASN A 503 1.65 4.66 -29.93
C ASN A 503 1.04 4.72 -28.51
N ILE A 504 0.25 3.71 -28.12
CA ILE A 504 -0.43 3.62 -26.82
C ILE A 504 0.26 2.57 -25.95
N SER A 505 0.95 3.06 -24.92
CA SER A 505 1.75 2.21 -24.02
C SER A 505 0.96 1.67 -22.82
N GLN A 506 -0.12 2.33 -22.41
CA GLN A 506 -0.95 1.89 -21.27
C GLN A 506 -2.39 1.74 -21.71
N ILE A 507 -2.98 0.59 -21.37
CA ILE A 507 -4.35 0.25 -21.73
C ILE A 507 -5.08 -0.18 -20.47
N VAL A 508 -6.20 0.47 -20.20
CA VAL A 508 -7.08 0.18 -19.07
C VAL A 508 -8.34 -0.49 -19.59
N PHE A 509 -8.62 -1.69 -19.09
CA PHE A 509 -9.92 -2.33 -19.26
C PHE A 509 -10.72 -2.19 -17.95
N LEU A 510 -11.97 -1.73 -17.99
CA LEU A 510 -12.88 -1.75 -16.84
C LEU A 510 -14.03 -2.74 -17.09
N GLY A 511 -14.36 -3.53 -16.08
CA GLY A 511 -15.17 -4.73 -16.21
C GLY A 511 -14.41 -5.89 -16.90
N PRO A 512 -15.09 -7.02 -17.16
CA PRO A 512 -14.53 -8.11 -17.95
C PRO A 512 -14.10 -7.64 -19.35
N VAL A 513 -12.93 -8.09 -19.80
CA VAL A 513 -12.41 -7.79 -21.14
C VAL A 513 -13.25 -8.51 -22.20
N SER A 514 -13.93 -7.74 -23.04
CA SER A 514 -14.83 -8.27 -24.07
C SER A 514 -14.10 -9.11 -25.11
N SER A 515 -14.74 -10.16 -25.62
CA SER A 515 -14.14 -11.09 -26.60
C SER A 515 -13.65 -10.39 -27.87
N ARG A 516 -14.28 -9.28 -28.27
CA ARG A 516 -13.82 -8.41 -29.37
C ARG A 516 -12.49 -7.71 -29.06
N SER A 517 -12.32 -7.26 -27.82
CA SER A 517 -11.09 -6.59 -27.37
C SER A 517 -9.96 -7.59 -27.11
N MET A 518 -10.29 -8.81 -26.66
CA MET A 518 -9.33 -9.92 -26.58
C MET A 518 -8.66 -10.17 -27.94
N MET A 519 -9.40 -10.13 -29.05
CA MET A 519 -8.86 -10.32 -30.42
C MET A 519 -8.00 -9.16 -30.96
N SER A 520 -7.56 -8.22 -30.12
CA SER A 520 -6.68 -7.11 -30.50
C SER A 520 -5.20 -7.47 -30.36
N ASP A 521 -4.35 -6.98 -31.28
CA ASP A 521 -2.90 -7.19 -31.25
C ASP A 521 -2.21 -6.40 -30.12
N ALA A 522 -2.86 -5.34 -29.61
CA ALA A 522 -2.41 -4.62 -28.43
C ALA A 522 -2.52 -5.43 -27.12
N ILE A 523 -3.11 -6.63 -27.16
CA ILE A 523 -2.97 -7.67 -26.12
C ILE A 523 -2.06 -8.77 -26.69
N PRO A 524 -0.74 -8.77 -26.40
CA PRO A 524 0.18 -9.75 -26.97
C PRO A 524 -0.18 -11.19 -26.57
N GLU A 525 0.06 -12.14 -27.47
CA GLU A 525 -0.28 -13.55 -27.27
C GLU A 525 0.27 -14.12 -25.95
N SER A 526 1.51 -13.74 -25.61
CA SER A 526 2.21 -14.11 -24.37
C SER A 526 1.48 -13.75 -23.07
N VAL A 527 0.49 -12.86 -23.09
CA VAL A 527 -0.33 -12.48 -21.93
C VAL A 527 -1.83 -12.72 -22.14
N ARG A 528 -2.24 -13.21 -23.32
CA ARG A 528 -3.65 -13.37 -23.70
C ARG A 528 -4.41 -14.31 -22.78
N GLU A 529 -3.83 -15.45 -22.45
CA GLU A 529 -4.40 -16.41 -21.47
C GLU A 529 -4.45 -15.81 -20.06
N GLN A 530 -3.41 -15.06 -19.65
CA GLN A 530 -3.38 -14.41 -18.34
C GLN A 530 -4.49 -13.35 -18.22
N VAL A 531 -4.67 -12.51 -19.24
CA VAL A 531 -5.76 -11.52 -19.33
C VAL A 531 -7.12 -12.20 -19.33
N ALA A 532 -7.31 -13.32 -20.06
CA ALA A 532 -8.55 -14.09 -20.03
C ALA A 532 -8.84 -14.65 -18.62
N SER A 533 -7.85 -15.26 -17.97
CA SER A 533 -7.96 -15.82 -16.62
C SER A 533 -8.20 -14.76 -15.55
N MET A 534 -7.73 -13.53 -15.76
CA MET A 534 -8.00 -12.38 -14.88
C MET A 534 -9.39 -11.77 -15.15
N SER A 535 -9.79 -11.66 -16.42
CA SER A 535 -11.09 -11.14 -16.87
C SER A 535 -12.24 -11.98 -16.30
N ALA A 536 -12.11 -13.31 -16.37
CA ALA A 536 -13.08 -14.26 -15.82
C ALA A 536 -13.20 -14.24 -14.28
N ARG A 537 -12.36 -13.49 -13.56
CA ARG A 537 -12.42 -13.29 -12.10
C ARG A 537 -12.99 -11.94 -11.69
N ILE A 538 -13.38 -11.09 -12.65
CA ILE A 538 -14.02 -9.80 -12.35
C ILE A 538 -15.51 -10.04 -12.09
N PRO A 539 -16.03 -9.78 -10.87
CA PRO A 539 -17.46 -9.87 -10.59
C PRO A 539 -18.25 -8.82 -11.38
N ALA A 540 -19.47 -9.14 -11.82
CA ALA A 540 -20.29 -8.25 -12.66
C ALA A 540 -20.83 -7.01 -11.92
N ASP A 541 -20.90 -7.12 -10.59
CA ASP A 541 -21.26 -6.10 -9.61
C ASP A 541 -20.08 -5.24 -9.16
N ALA A 542 -18.84 -5.71 -9.27
CA ALA A 542 -17.62 -5.00 -8.85
C ALA A 542 -17.30 -3.79 -9.76
N LYS A 543 -18.02 -2.68 -9.56
CA LYS A 543 -17.84 -1.43 -10.30
C LYS A 543 -16.42 -0.88 -10.16
N GLY A 544 -15.82 -0.46 -11.28
CA GLY A 544 -14.44 0.03 -11.33
C GLY A 544 -13.37 -1.07 -11.26
N ARG A 545 -13.71 -2.35 -11.04
CA ARG A 545 -12.76 -3.45 -11.15
C ARG A 545 -12.32 -3.61 -12.61
N GLY A 546 -11.03 -3.73 -12.84
CA GLY A 546 -10.47 -3.74 -14.20
C GLY A 546 -9.13 -4.45 -14.32
N ILE A 547 -8.62 -4.51 -15.55
CA ILE A 547 -7.26 -4.94 -15.88
C ILE A 547 -6.49 -3.75 -16.45
N TYR A 548 -5.39 -3.41 -15.79
CA TYR A 548 -4.38 -2.52 -16.31
C TYR A 548 -3.36 -3.34 -17.11
N LEU A 549 -3.03 -2.87 -18.32
CA LEU A 549 -2.07 -3.51 -19.22
C LEU A 549 -1.00 -2.48 -19.61
N ALA A 550 0.13 -2.54 -18.90
CA ALA A 550 1.31 -1.75 -19.22
C ALA A 550 2.17 -2.48 -20.27
N ARG A 551 2.54 -1.77 -21.34
CA ARG A 551 3.46 -2.22 -22.40
C ARG A 551 4.76 -1.42 -22.30
N GLY A 552 5.91 -2.09 -22.34
CA GLY A 552 7.22 -1.44 -22.29
C GLY A 552 8.39 -2.41 -22.50
N GLU A 553 9.61 -1.94 -22.26
CA GLU A 553 10.86 -2.69 -22.50
C GLU A 553 10.96 -3.98 -21.67
N GLY A 554 10.36 -4.01 -20.48
CA GLY A 554 10.23 -5.21 -19.64
C GLY A 554 9.16 -6.20 -20.09
N GLY A 555 8.63 -6.05 -21.30
CA GLY A 555 7.48 -6.78 -21.81
C GLY A 555 6.13 -6.17 -21.39
N THR A 556 5.05 -6.89 -21.66
CA THR A 556 3.70 -6.50 -21.26
C THR A 556 3.31 -7.21 -19.97
N ARG A 557 2.73 -6.49 -19.00
CA ARG A 557 2.29 -7.07 -17.72
C ARG A 557 0.85 -6.66 -17.39
N PRO A 558 -0.12 -7.59 -17.41
CA PRO A 558 -1.47 -7.32 -16.93
C PRO A 558 -1.50 -7.33 -15.39
N VAL A 559 -2.31 -6.44 -14.81
CA VAL A 559 -2.55 -6.31 -13.36
C VAL A 559 -4.04 -6.10 -13.13
N LEU A 560 -4.67 -6.89 -12.26
CA LEU A 560 -6.04 -6.60 -11.81
C LEU A 560 -5.98 -5.43 -10.82
N PHE A 561 -6.87 -4.45 -10.98
CA PHE A 561 -6.90 -3.24 -10.16
C PHE A 561 -8.34 -2.78 -9.90
N GLN A 562 -8.55 -2.08 -8.79
CA GLN A 562 -9.77 -1.34 -8.50
C GLN A 562 -9.56 0.12 -8.91
N SER A 563 -10.40 0.65 -9.81
CA SER A 563 -10.29 2.05 -10.23
C SER A 563 -10.67 3.04 -9.14
N TYR A 564 -10.09 4.23 -9.22
CA TYR A 564 -10.51 5.37 -8.42
C TYR A 564 -11.93 5.82 -8.76
N TRP A 565 -12.59 6.34 -7.72
CA TRP A 565 -13.87 7.03 -7.77
C TRP A 565 -13.63 8.52 -7.49
N GLY A 566 -13.41 9.32 -8.54
CA GLY A 566 -13.20 10.76 -8.41
C GLY A 566 -14.50 11.56 -8.36
N PHE A 567 -14.45 12.70 -7.68
CA PHE A 567 -15.46 13.74 -7.84
C PHE A 567 -15.32 14.40 -9.22
N ALA A 568 -16.43 14.84 -9.80
CA ALA A 568 -16.44 15.60 -11.04
C ALA A 568 -17.63 16.59 -11.07
N PRO A 569 -17.39 17.91 -11.24
CA PRO A 569 -18.45 18.91 -11.21
C PRO A 569 -19.55 18.66 -12.25
N GLY A 570 -20.81 18.77 -11.84
CA GLY A 570 -21.97 18.62 -12.74
C GLY A 570 -22.31 17.19 -13.16
N THR A 571 -21.42 16.21 -12.98
CA THR A 571 -21.70 14.78 -13.24
C THR A 571 -21.78 13.93 -11.97
N THR A 572 -21.16 14.36 -10.88
CA THR A 572 -21.10 13.61 -9.61
C THR A 572 -21.83 14.38 -8.51
N SER A 573 -22.83 13.74 -7.87
CA SER A 573 -23.44 14.20 -6.62
C SER A 573 -22.80 13.49 -5.44
N LEU A 574 -22.64 14.19 -4.30
CA LEU A 574 -22.06 13.64 -3.07
C LEU A 574 -22.86 12.46 -2.50
N ASP A 575 -24.16 12.38 -2.80
CA ASP A 575 -25.03 11.27 -2.37
C ASP A 575 -24.91 10.02 -3.27
N MET A 576 -24.08 10.06 -4.30
CA MET A 576 -23.67 8.88 -5.09
C MET A 576 -22.31 8.31 -4.63
N ALA A 577 -21.76 8.79 -3.51
CA ALA A 577 -20.52 8.26 -2.96
C ALA A 577 -20.74 6.82 -2.47
N PRO A 578 -19.93 5.83 -2.92
CA PRO A 578 -20.09 4.43 -2.53
C PRO A 578 -19.67 4.15 -1.07
N THR A 579 -18.83 4.99 -0.47
CA THR A 579 -18.40 4.89 0.93
C THR A 579 -18.19 6.29 1.51
N ASP A 580 -18.23 6.42 2.85
CA ASP A 580 -18.03 7.71 3.53
C ASP A 580 -16.62 8.28 3.32
N ASP A 581 -15.58 7.44 3.25
CA ASP A 581 -14.21 7.85 2.88
C ASP A 581 -14.17 8.53 1.50
N VAL A 582 -14.90 7.96 0.52
CA VAL A 582 -15.01 8.54 -0.82
C VAL A 582 -15.81 9.84 -0.77
N LYS A 583 -16.85 9.92 0.08
CA LYS A 583 -17.64 11.15 0.27
C LYS A 583 -16.81 12.31 0.83
N ALA A 584 -16.05 12.08 1.89
CA ALA A 584 -15.17 13.09 2.49
C ALA A 584 -14.07 13.56 1.51
N SER A 585 -13.52 12.63 0.72
CA SER A 585 -12.60 12.98 -0.36
C SER A 585 -13.28 13.79 -1.47
N TRP A 586 -14.53 13.51 -1.79
CA TRP A 586 -15.30 14.26 -2.80
C TRP A 586 -15.67 15.66 -2.33
N GLU A 587 -15.96 15.86 -1.04
CA GLU A 587 -16.21 17.19 -0.47
C GLU A 587 -14.96 18.08 -0.58
N THR A 588 -13.78 17.55 -0.21
CA THR A 588 -12.48 18.23 -0.39
C THR A 588 -12.17 18.50 -1.87
N SER A 589 -12.46 17.52 -2.75
CA SER A 589 -12.25 17.64 -4.20
C SER A 589 -13.17 18.67 -4.84
N LYS A 590 -14.41 18.81 -4.32
CA LYS A 590 -15.38 19.80 -4.78
C LYS A 590 -14.93 21.21 -4.42
N GLU A 591 -14.56 21.46 -3.17
CA GLU A 591 -14.03 22.77 -2.76
C GLU A 591 -12.80 23.16 -3.58
N THR A 592 -11.89 22.21 -3.82
CA THR A 592 -10.75 22.40 -4.72
C THR A 592 -11.21 22.76 -6.14
N ALA A 593 -12.13 21.99 -6.71
CA ALA A 593 -12.61 22.14 -8.09
C ALA A 593 -13.36 23.46 -8.35
N GLU A 594 -14.06 23.99 -7.34
CA GLU A 594 -14.80 25.26 -7.37
C GLU A 594 -13.86 26.49 -7.25
N ASN A 595 -12.72 26.35 -6.58
CA ASN A 595 -11.74 27.43 -6.35
C ASN A 595 -10.55 27.44 -7.33
N LEU A 596 -10.60 26.66 -8.42
CA LEU A 596 -9.48 26.57 -9.38
C LEU A 596 -9.24 27.88 -10.17
N PRO A 597 -7.99 28.38 -10.25
CA PRO A 597 -7.66 29.56 -11.05
C PRO A 597 -7.78 29.30 -12.55
N ARG A 598 -8.23 30.31 -13.32
CA ARG A 598 -8.27 30.26 -14.78
C ARG A 598 -6.88 30.48 -15.38
N LEU A 599 -6.08 29.42 -15.40
CA LEU A 599 -4.72 29.43 -15.98
C LEU A 599 -4.68 29.27 -17.50
N TYR A 600 -5.81 28.92 -18.12
CA TYR A 600 -5.89 28.54 -19.54
C TYR A 600 -7.13 29.12 -20.20
N ASP A 601 -6.92 29.74 -21.37
CA ASP A 601 -7.97 30.33 -22.19
C ASP A 601 -8.95 29.27 -22.73
N ARG A 602 -10.16 29.73 -23.02
CA ARG A 602 -11.21 28.96 -23.70
C ARG A 602 -11.34 29.41 -25.15
N VAL A 603 -11.28 28.46 -26.07
CA VAL A 603 -11.23 28.72 -27.51
C VAL A 603 -12.62 28.51 -28.13
N GLY A 604 -13.03 29.44 -28.99
CA GLY A 604 -14.27 29.40 -29.77
C GLY A 604 -14.01 29.46 -31.28
N ILE A 605 -15.08 29.43 -32.05
CA ILE A 605 -15.09 29.29 -33.52
C ILE A 605 -15.62 30.57 -34.15
N LYS A 606 -14.79 31.25 -34.96
CA LYS A 606 -15.11 32.55 -35.55
C LYS A 606 -15.88 32.38 -36.86
N VAL A 607 -17.19 32.25 -36.75
CA VAL A 607 -18.13 32.06 -37.88
C VAL A 607 -19.31 33.04 -37.80
N GLU A 608 -19.82 33.45 -38.95
CA GLU A 608 -20.86 34.49 -39.05
C GLU A 608 -22.29 33.93 -39.09
N GLY A 609 -22.45 32.63 -39.38
CA GLY A 609 -23.75 31.93 -39.43
C GLY A 609 -23.59 30.40 -39.39
N PRO A 610 -24.71 29.64 -39.36
CA PRO A 610 -24.71 28.19 -39.21
C PRO A 610 -24.18 27.41 -40.44
N GLU A 611 -24.18 28.03 -41.62
CA GLU A 611 -23.74 27.46 -42.91
C GLU A 611 -22.27 27.05 -42.96
N TRP A 612 -21.47 27.43 -41.95
CA TRP A 612 -20.10 26.92 -41.80
C TRP A 612 -20.04 25.39 -41.68
N ARG A 613 -21.07 24.75 -41.10
CA ARG A 613 -21.09 23.31 -40.81
C ARG A 613 -21.17 22.42 -42.04
N ASP A 614 -21.67 22.97 -43.16
CA ASP A 614 -21.90 22.25 -44.41
C ASP A 614 -20.71 22.35 -45.38
N ARG A 615 -19.61 23.00 -44.96
CA ARG A 615 -18.39 23.15 -45.76
C ARG A 615 -17.59 21.84 -45.88
N PRO A 616 -16.82 21.64 -46.96
CA PRO A 616 -15.88 20.53 -47.09
C PRO A 616 -14.88 20.44 -45.94
N MET A 617 -14.42 19.23 -45.62
CA MET A 617 -13.61 18.96 -44.42
C MET A 617 -12.27 19.74 -44.38
N ALA A 618 -11.68 20.03 -45.54
CA ALA A 618 -10.49 20.87 -45.65
C ALA A 618 -10.79 22.35 -45.37
N GLU A 619 -11.95 22.87 -45.79
CA GLU A 619 -12.37 24.26 -45.47
C GLU A 619 -12.79 24.40 -44.00
N LEU A 620 -13.36 23.34 -43.41
CA LEU A 620 -13.65 23.28 -41.99
C LEU A 620 -12.36 23.40 -41.16
N ALA A 621 -11.31 22.67 -41.52
CA ALA A 621 -10.03 22.71 -40.80
C ALA A 621 -9.39 24.10 -40.74
N GLU A 622 -9.51 24.91 -41.81
CA GLU A 622 -9.00 26.30 -41.86
C GLU A 622 -9.99 27.34 -41.28
N THR A 623 -11.03 26.93 -40.52
CA THR A 623 -11.97 27.87 -39.89
C THR A 623 -11.27 28.59 -38.72
N PRO A 624 -11.20 29.94 -38.72
CA PRO A 624 -10.46 30.66 -37.68
C PRO A 624 -11.06 30.47 -36.28
N THR A 625 -10.20 30.32 -35.29
CA THR A 625 -10.57 30.29 -33.87
C THR A 625 -10.35 31.65 -33.19
N VAL A 626 -10.87 31.82 -31.98
CA VAL A 626 -10.74 33.04 -31.17
C VAL A 626 -10.86 32.72 -29.68
N VAL A 627 -10.20 33.48 -28.79
CA VAL A 627 -10.41 33.36 -27.34
C VAL A 627 -11.79 33.90 -26.98
N VAL A 628 -12.58 33.09 -26.27
CA VAL A 628 -13.95 33.44 -25.79
C VAL A 628 -14.05 33.51 -24.27
N ALA A 629 -13.05 33.02 -23.55
CA ALA A 629 -12.83 33.34 -22.14
C ALA A 629 -11.34 33.27 -21.79
N ASP A 630 -10.88 34.13 -20.89
CA ASP A 630 -9.48 34.28 -20.44
C ASP A 630 -9.38 34.18 -18.90
N GLU A 631 -8.26 34.62 -18.32
CA GLU A 631 -8.04 34.68 -16.86
C GLU A 631 -9.04 35.57 -16.10
N HIS A 632 -9.70 36.53 -16.78
CA HIS A 632 -10.73 37.41 -16.20
C HIS A 632 -12.16 36.88 -16.42
N GLY A 633 -12.35 35.82 -17.21
CA GLY A 633 -13.66 35.23 -17.51
C GLY A 633 -14.07 35.41 -18.96
N VAL A 634 -15.36 35.59 -19.25
CA VAL A 634 -15.87 35.62 -20.63
C VAL A 634 -15.47 36.92 -21.33
N VAL A 635 -14.85 36.82 -22.52
CA VAL A 635 -14.39 37.97 -23.29
C VAL A 635 -15.59 38.67 -23.96
N SER A 636 -15.83 39.92 -23.60
CA SER A 636 -17.01 40.65 -24.07
C SER A 636 -17.03 40.85 -25.58
N GLY A 637 -18.15 40.51 -26.21
CA GLY A 637 -18.34 40.52 -27.67
C GLY A 637 -17.88 39.25 -28.39
N MET A 638 -17.29 38.27 -27.68
CA MET A 638 -16.86 36.97 -28.21
C MET A 638 -17.81 35.82 -27.84
N GLU A 639 -18.84 36.08 -27.03
CA GLU A 639 -19.87 35.11 -26.62
C GLU A 639 -20.61 34.50 -27.83
N LYS A 640 -20.71 35.30 -28.90
CA LYS A 640 -21.27 34.91 -30.21
C LYS A 640 -20.43 33.88 -30.98
N TYR A 641 -19.19 33.63 -30.55
CA TYR A 641 -18.25 32.67 -31.14
C TYR A 641 -17.99 31.45 -30.22
N ASP A 642 -18.57 31.40 -29.02
CA ASP A 642 -18.48 30.26 -28.09
C ASP A 642 -19.48 29.14 -28.47
N PRO A 643 -19.06 27.96 -28.94
CA PRO A 643 -19.98 26.86 -29.32
C PRO A 643 -20.81 26.33 -28.15
N LEU A 644 -20.37 26.56 -26.91
CA LEU A 644 -21.03 26.12 -25.68
C LEU A 644 -22.06 27.16 -25.20
N GLY A 645 -21.85 28.44 -25.50
CA GLY A 645 -22.80 29.52 -25.28
C GLY A 645 -24.12 29.37 -26.03
N ASN A 646 -25.13 30.12 -25.59
CA ASN A 646 -26.45 30.22 -26.23
C ASN A 646 -26.50 31.26 -27.38
N GLN A 647 -25.45 32.06 -27.55
CA GLN A 647 -25.37 33.14 -28.54
C GLN A 647 -24.60 32.74 -29.82
N PHE A 648 -24.16 31.50 -29.93
CA PHE A 648 -23.27 31.04 -31.00
C PHE A 648 -23.88 31.21 -32.39
N LEU A 649 -23.27 32.05 -33.24
CA LEU A 649 -23.72 32.29 -34.62
C LEU A 649 -23.68 31.01 -35.46
N GLY A 650 -22.73 30.12 -35.17
CA GLY A 650 -22.58 28.81 -35.83
C GLY A 650 -23.53 27.72 -35.32
N ALA A 651 -24.57 28.05 -34.54
CA ALA A 651 -25.54 27.08 -34.01
C ALA A 651 -26.67 26.80 -35.01
N VAL A 652 -26.90 25.52 -35.31
CA VAL A 652 -28.05 25.08 -36.10
C VAL A 652 -29.26 24.90 -35.17
N ALA A 653 -30.35 25.63 -35.44
CA ALA A 653 -31.62 25.42 -34.76
C ALA A 653 -32.13 24.00 -35.01
N VAL A 654 -32.65 23.33 -33.97
CA VAL A 654 -33.12 21.93 -34.07
C VAL A 654 -34.35 21.85 -34.98
N ALA A 655 -34.10 21.57 -36.26
CA ALA A 655 -35.11 21.58 -37.30
C ALA A 655 -36.19 20.50 -37.02
N ALA A 656 -37.39 20.97 -36.77
CA ALA A 656 -38.59 20.14 -36.71
C ALA A 656 -38.83 19.48 -38.08
N ASN A 657 -38.41 18.21 -38.27
CA ASN A 657 -38.74 17.45 -39.48
C ASN A 657 -40.28 17.44 -39.67
N PRO A 658 -40.82 18.09 -40.72
CA PRO A 658 -42.26 18.28 -40.90
C PRO A 658 -42.95 16.97 -41.34
N ASN A 659 -42.19 16.07 -41.96
CA ASN A 659 -42.70 14.80 -42.51
C ASN A 659 -42.74 13.68 -41.44
N ARG A 660 -42.41 13.98 -40.18
CA ARG A 660 -42.44 13.04 -39.05
C ARG A 660 -43.72 13.20 -38.24
N ALA A 661 -44.62 12.22 -38.33
CA ALA A 661 -45.75 12.09 -37.42
C ALA A 661 -45.29 12.05 -35.94
N ARG A 662 -46.01 12.76 -35.06
CA ARG A 662 -45.68 12.90 -33.63
C ARG A 662 -46.74 12.22 -32.77
N GLY A 663 -46.36 11.14 -32.09
CA GLY A 663 -47.21 10.49 -31.09
C GLY A 663 -47.25 11.26 -29.77
N ARG A 664 -48.14 10.84 -28.85
CA ARG A 664 -48.17 11.34 -27.47
C ARG A 664 -46.80 11.14 -26.81
N GLY A 665 -46.27 12.18 -26.17
CA GLY A 665 -44.93 12.18 -25.57
C GLY A 665 -43.77 12.55 -26.51
N ALA A 666 -44.03 12.82 -27.80
CA ALA A 666 -42.99 13.34 -28.70
C ALA A 666 -42.61 14.79 -28.35
N VAL A 667 -41.30 15.06 -28.29
CA VAL A 667 -40.76 16.40 -27.99
C VAL A 667 -41.22 17.42 -29.04
N VAL A 668 -41.80 18.53 -28.58
CA VAL A 668 -42.14 19.69 -29.40
C VAL A 668 -41.04 20.73 -29.25
N ALA A 669 -40.13 20.81 -30.22
CA ALA A 669 -39.19 21.92 -30.32
C ALA A 669 -39.97 23.23 -30.51
N LYS A 670 -39.94 24.12 -29.52
CA LYS A 670 -40.43 25.49 -29.65
C LYS A 670 -39.44 26.30 -30.48
N THR A 671 -39.68 26.42 -31.79
CA THR A 671 -39.02 27.44 -32.63
C THR A 671 -39.59 28.82 -32.30
N ALA A 672 -39.22 29.33 -31.13
CA ALA A 672 -39.68 30.61 -30.60
C ALA A 672 -38.90 31.77 -31.25
N ASN A 673 -39.39 32.22 -32.41
CA ASN A 673 -39.02 33.54 -32.93
C ASN A 673 -39.95 34.56 -32.27
N GLU A 674 -39.70 34.90 -31.00
CA GLU A 674 -40.50 35.89 -30.28
C GLU A 674 -40.21 37.30 -30.82
N PRO A 675 -41.21 38.03 -31.34
CA PRO A 675 -41.03 39.43 -31.70
C PRO A 675 -40.79 40.24 -30.42
N LYS A 676 -39.87 41.21 -30.46
CA LYS A 676 -39.51 42.06 -29.32
C LYS A 676 -40.76 42.68 -28.68
N VAL A 677 -41.14 42.20 -27.49
CA VAL A 677 -42.20 42.80 -26.68
C VAL A 677 -41.69 44.16 -26.18
N ALA A 678 -42.49 45.22 -26.37
CA ALA A 678 -42.13 46.55 -25.93
C ALA A 678 -42.22 46.66 -24.39
N VAL A 679 -41.22 47.30 -23.79
CA VAL A 679 -41.17 47.52 -22.33
C VAL A 679 -42.38 48.33 -21.90
N THR A 680 -43.18 47.77 -21.00
CA THR A 680 -44.31 48.43 -20.31
C THR A 680 -43.97 48.45 -18.81
N PRO A 681 -44.13 49.58 -18.10
CA PRO A 681 -43.72 49.69 -16.70
C PRO A 681 -44.56 48.80 -15.76
N PRO A 682 -44.03 48.44 -14.57
CA PRO A 682 -44.67 47.49 -13.67
C PRO A 682 -45.96 48.03 -13.04
N VAL A 683 -46.94 47.14 -12.89
CA VAL A 683 -48.15 47.35 -12.08
C VAL A 683 -47.82 47.11 -10.59
N PRO A 684 -48.43 47.84 -9.64
CA PRO A 684 -48.15 47.65 -8.21
C PRO A 684 -48.49 46.25 -7.68
N ALA A 685 -47.88 45.89 -6.54
CA ALA A 685 -48.13 44.64 -5.83
C ALA A 685 -49.60 44.50 -5.37
N PRO A 686 -50.13 43.27 -5.25
CA PRO A 686 -51.49 43.04 -4.75
C PRO A 686 -51.64 43.48 -3.30
N ALA A 687 -52.86 43.92 -2.95
CA ALA A 687 -53.18 44.44 -1.62
C ALA A 687 -53.39 43.33 -0.56
N ASP A 688 -53.35 43.75 0.69
CA ASP A 688 -53.50 42.91 1.89
C ASP A 688 -54.88 42.22 1.97
N ILE A 689 -54.91 40.97 2.45
CA ILE A 689 -56.10 40.09 2.41
C ILE A 689 -56.48 39.56 3.80
N THR A 690 -56.78 40.48 4.72
CA THR A 690 -57.32 40.15 6.06
C THR A 690 -58.78 40.57 6.26
N ALA A 691 -59.52 40.90 5.19
CA ALA A 691 -60.93 41.31 5.25
C ALA A 691 -61.73 40.91 3.99
N MET A 692 -62.10 39.62 3.89
CA MET A 692 -63.07 39.12 2.91
C MET A 692 -63.96 38.05 3.55
N THR A 693 -65.25 38.11 3.29
CA THR A 693 -66.28 37.18 3.80
C THR A 693 -66.23 35.83 3.08
N ASP A 694 -66.83 34.79 3.68
CA ASP A 694 -66.70 33.42 3.17
C ASP A 694 -67.38 33.20 1.81
N ASP A 695 -68.42 33.97 1.47
CA ASP A 695 -69.08 33.88 0.15
C ASP A 695 -68.27 34.58 -0.96
N GLU A 696 -67.62 35.71 -0.66
CA GLU A 696 -66.65 36.33 -1.58
C GLU A 696 -65.46 35.39 -1.85
N ARG A 697 -65.01 34.66 -0.82
CA ARG A 697 -63.93 33.67 -0.93
C ARG A 697 -64.34 32.46 -1.78
N ARG A 698 -65.61 32.03 -1.73
CA ARG A 698 -66.16 30.95 -2.55
C ARG A 698 -66.20 31.32 -4.03
N GLU A 699 -66.70 32.51 -4.37
CA GLU A 699 -66.75 32.92 -5.78
C GLU A 699 -65.34 33.15 -6.36
N ALA A 700 -64.40 33.70 -5.58
CA ALA A 700 -62.99 33.79 -5.99
C ALA A 700 -62.37 32.41 -6.33
N ILE A 701 -62.67 31.37 -5.54
CA ILE A 701 -62.23 29.99 -5.80
C ILE A 701 -62.94 29.41 -7.04
N ARG A 702 -64.22 29.73 -7.26
CA ARG A 702 -64.97 29.31 -8.46
C ARG A 702 -64.36 29.89 -9.73
N GLN A 703 -64.08 31.20 -9.74
CA GLN A 703 -63.45 31.90 -10.86
C GLN A 703 -62.07 31.31 -11.19
N GLU A 704 -61.26 31.00 -10.18
CA GLU A 704 -59.95 30.35 -10.39
C GLU A 704 -60.08 28.91 -10.90
N ALA A 705 -61.07 28.15 -10.44
CA ALA A 705 -61.34 26.80 -10.95
C ALA A 705 -61.84 26.79 -12.42
N ILE A 706 -62.59 27.80 -12.83
CA ILE A 706 -62.96 28.04 -14.24
C ILE A 706 -61.72 28.45 -15.05
N ARG A 707 -60.88 29.35 -14.53
CA ARG A 707 -59.60 29.77 -15.16
C ARG A 707 -58.63 28.61 -15.38
N LEU A 708 -58.66 27.61 -14.49
CA LEU A 708 -57.88 26.36 -14.58
C LEU A 708 -58.59 25.26 -15.42
N GLY A 709 -59.79 25.50 -15.94
CA GLY A 709 -60.52 24.56 -16.79
C GLY A 709 -61.09 23.33 -16.06
N LEU A 710 -61.27 23.41 -14.74
CA LEU A 710 -61.72 22.30 -13.88
C LEU A 710 -63.25 22.16 -13.83
N ILE A 711 -63.99 23.20 -14.23
CA ILE A 711 -65.45 23.23 -14.37
C ILE A 711 -65.84 24.11 -15.56
N PRO A 712 -66.92 23.77 -16.31
CA PRO A 712 -67.38 24.55 -17.45
C PRO A 712 -68.09 25.84 -17.00
N ASP A 713 -68.03 26.85 -17.86
CA ASP A 713 -68.43 28.25 -17.60
C ASP A 713 -69.95 28.51 -17.62
N SER A 714 -70.77 27.45 -17.53
CA SER A 714 -72.23 27.56 -17.66
C SER A 714 -72.99 26.47 -16.90
N GLU A 715 -73.46 26.82 -15.70
CA GLU A 715 -74.86 26.58 -15.33
C GLU A 715 -75.26 27.46 -14.14
N SER A 716 -76.50 27.97 -14.19
CA SER A 716 -77.08 28.90 -13.21
C SER A 716 -77.96 28.17 -12.21
N VAL A 717 -77.88 28.56 -10.94
CA VAL A 717 -78.78 28.04 -9.89
C VAL A 717 -80.12 28.76 -9.97
N GLU A 718 -81.20 28.03 -10.28
CA GLU A 718 -82.57 28.46 -10.01
C GLU A 718 -83.23 27.55 -8.96
N GLN A 719 -84.20 28.10 -8.22
CA GLN A 719 -84.88 27.43 -7.12
C GLN A 719 -86.36 27.17 -7.45
N VAL A 720 -86.78 25.92 -7.25
CA VAL A 720 -88.07 25.51 -6.65
C VAL A 720 -89.36 26.15 -7.20
N GLU A 721 -90.21 25.36 -7.85
CA GLU A 721 -91.58 25.12 -7.33
C GLU A 721 -92.24 23.81 -7.79
N LYS A 722 -93.50 23.58 -7.40
CA LYS A 722 -94.20 22.27 -7.40
C LYS A 722 -95.31 22.16 -8.44
N THR A 723 -95.59 20.95 -8.92
CA THR A 723 -96.99 20.43 -9.05
C THR A 723 -97.01 18.89 -9.14
N GLU A 724 -98.20 18.28 -9.06
CA GLU A 724 -98.42 16.86 -8.70
C GLU A 724 -99.02 15.97 -9.81
N SER A 725 -99.09 14.65 -9.53
CA SER A 725 -99.96 13.62 -10.16
C SER A 725 -99.50 13.06 -11.54
N VAL A 726 -99.82 11.82 -11.96
CA VAL A 726 -100.93 10.88 -11.66
C VAL A 726 -100.52 9.37 -11.69
N GLU A 727 -100.99 8.59 -10.70
CA GLU A 727 -101.28 7.11 -10.64
C GLU A 727 -100.25 5.93 -10.68
N LYS A 728 -100.69 4.86 -9.98
CA LYS A 728 -100.41 3.39 -10.08
C LYS A 728 -99.02 2.89 -9.62
N SER A 729 -98.84 1.93 -8.69
CA SER A 729 -99.58 0.69 -8.29
C SER A 729 -99.41 -0.47 -9.31
N GLU A 730 -99.16 -1.74 -8.97
CA GLU A 730 -98.81 -2.47 -7.71
C GLU A 730 -97.48 -3.28 -7.96
N GLU A 731 -96.96 -4.27 -7.19
CA GLU A 731 -97.40 -5.11 -6.05
C GLU A 731 -96.17 -5.63 -5.22
N ASN A 732 -96.22 -6.82 -4.62
CA ASN A 732 -95.12 -7.51 -3.92
C ASN A 732 -94.15 -8.21 -4.94
N ASN A 733 -93.09 -8.97 -4.60
CA ASN A 733 -92.81 -9.75 -3.39
C ASN A 733 -91.32 -10.16 -3.22
N MET A 734 -90.94 -10.48 -1.98
CA MET A 734 -89.75 -11.25 -1.59
C MET A 734 -90.07 -12.79 -1.66
N PRO A 735 -89.17 -13.79 -1.38
CA PRO A 735 -87.99 -13.74 -0.49
C PRO A 735 -86.76 -14.67 -0.83
N ARG A 736 -85.83 -14.74 0.14
CA ARG A 736 -84.87 -15.85 0.47
C ARG A 736 -83.45 -15.93 -0.18
N ARG A 737 -82.50 -15.35 0.57
CA ARG A 737 -81.18 -15.90 1.03
C ARG A 737 -81.11 -17.45 1.17
N PRO A 738 -79.91 -18.05 1.43
CA PRO A 738 -78.55 -17.74 0.94
C PRO A 738 -77.69 -19.01 0.64
N SER A 739 -76.44 -18.84 0.19
CA SER A 739 -75.32 -19.73 0.55
C SER A 739 -73.97 -19.00 0.46
N ALA A 740 -72.93 -19.56 1.10
CA ALA A 740 -71.58 -18.99 1.14
C ALA A 740 -70.58 -19.88 0.38
N GLY A 741 -69.46 -19.30 -0.05
CA GLY A 741 -68.34 -20.02 -0.64
C GLY A 741 -67.17 -19.08 -0.93
N GLY A 742 -65.98 -19.40 -0.43
CA GLY A 742 -64.74 -18.66 -0.65
C GLY A 742 -63.53 -19.52 -0.31
N ILE A 743 -62.34 -18.90 -0.32
CA ILE A 743 -60.98 -19.46 -0.13
C ILE A 743 -60.25 -19.85 -1.44
N SER A 744 -59.02 -19.34 -1.53
CA SER A 744 -57.90 -19.68 -2.45
C SER A 744 -58.05 -19.37 -3.95
N LEU A 745 -56.95 -19.14 -4.67
CA LEU A 745 -55.53 -19.06 -4.25
C LEU A 745 -55.03 -17.60 -4.19
#